data_AF-A0A7R9HI57-F1
#
_entry.id   AF-A0A7R9HI57-F1
#
_cell.length_a   1.000
_cell.length_b   1.000
_cell.length_c   1.000
_cell.angle_alpha   90.00
_cell.angle_beta   90.00
_cell.angle_gamma   90.00
#
_symmetry.space_group_name_H-M   'P 1'
#
loop_
_entity.id
_entity.type
_entity.pdbx_description
1 polymer ?
#
loop_
_entity_poly.entity_id
_entity_poly.type
_entity_poly.pdbx_seq_one_letter_code
_entity_poly.pdbx_strand_id
1 'polypeptide(L)'
;MLFYLFLRLRREQNILFEYGVSTSANKQRIAEVIAHELAHKWFGNLVSPKWWNYLWLSEGFATYFQYFAMHKVDPNMRLDHQFLLLHHHTAFQTDSLESSHPMTNSPTGSSITQIVYNKAGSVIRMMEHILTTEIFRKGLNRYLTERYNSIAEADDLFSALNAQYIEDTPTPQIDVKTVMDTWTLQKGYPVVTVNRNYTTGSAIVSQKRFLLRNNESEADTSNSRWWVPLTFTSQENQDFLSTAPKIWMNDSQTDTTIADIGAKANQWVIFNIQETGFYRVNYDARNWAFLANYLNSDNFTNIHVLNRAQLLDDALNLARAGVLSYRTALETTKYLSRETDYIPWYAALTGLSYLDKRIRGLGEYEHLAFRNYVLELLSNLQKTIGFGEQTSDDHTMKLLRNLMLTWSCDYGNRDCISWSIDTFATAMSEGNTSSIPPDVRTVVYCNALRQGGEVEWDFLWEQYLTSEVSTEQALILGVLGCTTNENVAHKYLRKTITEDSYIRAQDISRIYPSVYNNPYGVDFAISFLANNYKEILEFNNNAVSSITNLVSGLASAISSQDQLDKLRSFFTSISEDLGESGLATAEANLQSALRNLAWLEENGGVISTWVKEQDYRLPRDIVPYYYVVKLTSDLDGDTFTYDGSVDITLNVSVDTSQIILHANDLEIINTRLRKVEDEECIVITATNLDTLRDFYYIQLEENLVAGEQYILSIVFQGHHREDMYGFYRSYYYNETGDKSWIASTQFQATSARRAFPCFDEPGFKARFKISIARTEDRHALSNMPLLTSDEM
;
A
#
# COMPACT_ATOMS: atom_id res chain seq x y z
N MET A 1 4.20 -43.21 7.67
CA MET A 1 5.52 -42.74 7.18
C MET A 1 6.13 -41.85 8.26
N LEU A 2 6.79 -42.46 9.25
CA LEU A 2 7.38 -41.83 10.44
C LEU A 2 8.87 -41.53 10.20
N PHE A 3 9.18 -40.52 9.38
CA PHE A 3 10.55 -40.06 9.11
C PHE A 3 10.92 -38.77 9.89
N TYR A 4 10.14 -38.41 10.91
CA TYR A 4 10.11 -37.06 11.48
C TYR A 4 10.98 -36.82 12.72
N LEU A 5 11.64 -37.84 13.28
CA LEU A 5 12.18 -37.69 14.63
C LEU A 5 13.56 -37.01 14.74
N PHE A 6 14.45 -37.03 13.74
CA PHE A 6 15.78 -36.40 13.89
C PHE A 6 16.46 -35.79 12.64
N LEU A 7 16.07 -36.13 11.42
CA LEU A 7 16.75 -35.64 10.20
C LEU A 7 15.74 -34.88 9.30
N ARG A 8 15.69 -33.55 9.39
CA ARG A 8 14.91 -32.71 8.46
C ARG A 8 15.88 -32.00 7.51
N LEU A 9 15.88 -32.39 6.24
CA LEU A 9 16.65 -31.70 5.19
C LEU A 9 15.95 -30.38 4.85
N ARG A 10 16.73 -29.32 4.68
CA ARG A 10 16.26 -27.98 4.29
C ARG A 10 17.18 -27.41 3.23
N ARG A 11 16.64 -26.48 2.44
CA ARG A 11 17.45 -25.62 1.59
C ARG A 11 18.39 -24.80 2.48
N GLU A 12 19.65 -24.65 2.06
CA GLU A 12 20.69 -23.94 2.83
C GLU A 12 20.26 -22.56 3.28
N GLN A 13 19.62 -21.78 2.40
CA GLN A 13 19.09 -20.43 2.68
C GLN A 13 18.06 -20.37 3.83
N ASN A 14 17.51 -21.52 4.26
CA ASN A 14 16.53 -21.61 5.34
C ASN A 14 17.14 -22.11 6.67
N ILE A 15 18.46 -22.36 6.72
CA ILE A 15 19.18 -22.79 7.94
C ILE A 15 20.48 -21.99 8.15
N LEU A 16 21.25 -21.73 7.09
CA LEU A 16 22.55 -21.09 7.17
C LEU A 16 22.42 -19.57 7.17
N PHE A 17 23.15 -18.91 8.08
CA PHE A 17 23.20 -17.46 8.22
C PHE A 17 24.66 -17.00 8.23
N GLU A 18 25.00 -16.03 7.39
CA GLU A 18 26.35 -15.45 7.31
C GLU A 18 26.31 -13.98 7.75
N TYR A 19 27.18 -13.61 8.71
CA TYR A 19 27.23 -12.25 9.24
C TYR A 19 27.74 -11.27 8.18
N GLY A 20 27.08 -10.12 8.05
CA GLY A 20 27.45 -9.11 7.05
C GLY A 20 27.05 -9.45 5.60
N VAL A 21 26.40 -10.61 5.38
CA VAL A 21 25.92 -11.02 4.06
C VAL A 21 24.42 -11.32 4.08
N SER A 22 23.94 -12.13 5.04
CA SER A 22 22.52 -12.46 5.17
C SER A 22 21.75 -11.29 5.79
N THR A 23 20.55 -11.03 5.28
CA THR A 23 19.67 -9.94 5.76
C THR A 23 19.05 -10.26 7.12
N SER A 24 18.59 -9.24 7.84
CA SER A 24 17.76 -9.38 9.05
C SER A 24 16.49 -10.19 8.75
N ALA A 25 15.88 -10.01 7.56
CA ALA A 25 14.77 -10.85 7.11
C ALA A 25 15.17 -12.34 6.97
N ASN A 26 16.38 -12.64 6.49
CA ASN A 26 16.89 -14.02 6.47
C ASN A 26 17.07 -14.58 7.88
N LYS A 27 17.65 -13.80 8.81
CA LYS A 27 17.79 -14.19 10.21
C LYS A 27 16.43 -14.57 10.82
N GLN A 28 15.43 -13.71 10.63
CA GLN A 28 14.06 -13.97 11.07
C GLN A 28 13.51 -15.25 10.44
N ARG A 29 13.62 -15.40 9.12
CA ARG A 29 13.10 -16.58 8.42
C ARG A 29 13.73 -17.89 8.92
N ILE A 30 15.03 -17.89 9.20
CA ILE A 30 15.74 -19.05 9.74
C ILE A 30 15.25 -19.37 11.16
N ALA A 31 15.14 -18.35 12.03
CA ALA A 31 14.66 -18.52 13.40
C ALA A 31 13.23 -19.08 13.42
N GLU A 32 12.36 -18.53 12.58
CA GLU A 32 11.00 -19.01 12.34
C GLU A 32 10.96 -20.48 11.93
N VAL A 33 11.74 -20.87 10.90
CA VAL A 33 11.78 -22.27 10.45
C VAL A 33 12.23 -23.19 11.58
N ILE A 34 13.29 -22.85 12.30
CA ILE A 34 13.78 -23.65 13.43
C ILE A 34 12.69 -23.80 14.50
N ALA A 35 12.02 -22.71 14.90
CA ALA A 35 10.96 -22.74 15.89
C ALA A 35 9.77 -23.60 15.44
N HIS A 36 9.37 -23.49 14.17
CA HIS A 36 8.35 -24.33 13.55
C HIS A 36 8.70 -25.83 13.65
N GLU A 37 9.95 -26.18 13.33
CA GLU A 37 10.42 -27.55 13.40
C GLU A 37 10.50 -28.14 14.81
N LEU A 38 10.89 -27.31 15.77
CA LEU A 38 10.93 -27.72 17.17
C LEU A 38 9.53 -27.93 17.71
N ALA A 39 8.55 -27.10 17.33
CA ALA A 39 7.16 -27.28 17.73
C ALA A 39 6.58 -28.64 17.28
N HIS A 40 6.98 -29.14 16.10
CA HIS A 40 6.57 -30.46 15.63
C HIS A 40 7.01 -31.62 16.52
N LYS A 41 8.01 -31.44 17.39
CA LYS A 41 8.38 -32.49 18.37
C LYS A 41 7.21 -32.83 19.29
N TRP A 42 6.32 -31.87 19.58
CA TRP A 42 5.09 -32.08 20.33
C TRP A 42 3.88 -32.24 19.39
N PHE A 43 3.66 -31.29 18.49
CA PHE A 43 2.49 -31.23 17.60
C PHE A 43 2.82 -31.83 16.23
N GLY A 44 2.55 -33.12 16.05
CA GLY A 44 2.86 -33.87 14.83
C GLY A 44 3.64 -35.15 15.12
N ASN A 45 4.66 -35.08 15.98
CA ASN A 45 5.49 -36.24 16.33
C ASN A 45 5.00 -36.96 17.60
N LEU A 46 4.93 -36.25 18.74
CA LEU A 46 4.49 -36.86 20.00
C LEU A 46 2.99 -37.17 19.96
N VAL A 47 2.20 -36.26 19.41
CA VAL A 47 0.79 -36.45 19.10
C VAL A 47 0.59 -36.19 17.61
N SER A 48 0.29 -37.24 16.86
CA SER A 48 0.13 -37.15 15.40
C SER A 48 -1.34 -36.96 15.02
N PRO A 49 -1.66 -36.27 13.91
CA PRO A 49 -3.03 -36.25 13.42
C PRO A 49 -3.50 -37.68 13.04
N LYS A 50 -4.73 -38.05 13.41
CA LYS A 50 -5.31 -39.38 13.11
C LYS A 50 -5.32 -39.69 11.62
N TRP A 51 -5.60 -38.67 10.82
CA TRP A 51 -5.55 -38.74 9.37
C TRP A 51 -5.29 -37.35 8.79
N TRP A 52 -4.98 -37.29 7.50
CA TRP A 52 -4.56 -36.06 6.85
C TRP A 52 -5.61 -34.95 6.84
N ASN A 53 -6.90 -35.27 7.03
CA ASN A 53 -7.95 -34.26 7.19
C ASN A 53 -7.77 -33.40 8.45
N TYR A 54 -6.96 -33.85 9.41
CA TYR A 54 -6.61 -33.11 10.62
C TYR A 54 -5.17 -32.58 10.60
N LEU A 55 -4.55 -32.46 9.41
CA LEU A 55 -3.16 -32.00 9.28
C LEU A 55 -2.91 -30.64 9.96
N TRP A 56 -3.94 -29.79 10.05
CA TRP A 56 -3.87 -28.51 10.75
C TRP A 56 -3.53 -28.62 12.25
N LEU A 57 -3.79 -29.76 12.91
CA LEU A 57 -3.36 -30.02 14.29
C LEU A 57 -1.83 -30.09 14.44
N SER A 58 -1.12 -30.37 13.36
CA SER A 58 0.34 -30.33 13.30
C SER A 58 0.81 -28.96 12.83
N GLU A 59 0.47 -28.61 11.59
CA GLU A 59 1.03 -27.43 10.91
C GLU A 59 0.52 -26.12 11.52
N GLY A 60 -0.73 -26.04 11.96
CA GLY A 60 -1.30 -24.86 12.60
C GLY A 60 -0.64 -24.53 13.93
N PHE A 61 -0.41 -25.53 14.78
CA PHE A 61 0.30 -25.35 16.05
C PHE A 61 1.77 -25.02 15.85
N ALA A 62 2.43 -25.65 14.85
CA ALA A 62 3.79 -25.31 14.50
C ALA A 62 3.91 -23.85 14.00
N THR A 63 2.97 -23.38 13.16
CA THR A 63 2.87 -21.99 12.72
C THR A 63 2.59 -21.02 13.88
N TYR A 64 1.74 -21.40 14.84
CA TYR A 64 1.52 -20.59 16.04
C TYR A 64 2.80 -20.45 16.89
N PHE A 65 3.41 -21.57 17.27
CA PHE A 65 4.61 -21.53 18.11
C PHE A 65 5.84 -20.96 17.41
N GLN A 66 5.92 -21.04 16.08
CA GLN A 66 6.94 -20.37 15.26
C GLN A 66 7.09 -18.88 15.60
N TYR A 67 6.00 -18.18 15.90
CA TYR A 67 6.04 -16.76 16.24
C TYR A 67 6.03 -16.51 17.74
N PHE A 68 5.09 -17.12 18.47
CA PHE A 68 4.89 -16.80 19.89
C PHE A 68 5.94 -17.44 20.80
N ALA A 69 6.48 -18.60 20.47
CA ALA A 69 7.61 -19.16 21.22
C ALA A 69 8.90 -18.43 20.85
N MET A 70 9.11 -18.11 19.56
CA MET A 70 10.32 -17.41 19.12
C MET A 70 10.38 -15.97 19.66
N HIS A 71 9.25 -15.27 19.76
CA HIS A 71 9.18 -13.97 20.43
C HIS A 71 9.61 -14.04 21.90
N LYS A 72 9.31 -15.14 22.61
CA LYS A 72 9.80 -15.32 23.99
C LYS A 72 11.31 -15.56 24.07
N VAL A 73 11.91 -16.09 23.00
CA VAL A 73 13.36 -16.32 22.91
C VAL A 73 14.09 -15.04 22.49
N ASP A 74 13.58 -14.32 21.51
CA ASP A 74 14.11 -13.03 21.05
C ASP A 74 12.98 -11.98 20.90
N PRO A 75 12.65 -11.25 21.98
CA PRO A 75 11.60 -10.24 21.95
C PRO A 75 11.89 -9.08 20.99
N ASN A 76 13.16 -8.80 20.68
CA ASN A 76 13.57 -7.68 19.81
C ASN A 76 13.12 -7.89 18.36
N MET A 77 12.86 -9.13 17.94
CA MET A 77 12.28 -9.41 16.62
C MET A 77 10.79 -9.06 16.53
N ARG A 78 10.09 -8.93 17.67
CA ARG A 78 8.66 -8.55 17.74
C ARG A 78 7.74 -9.42 16.86
N LEU A 79 8.05 -10.72 16.81
CA LEU A 79 7.36 -11.69 15.95
C LEU A 79 5.88 -11.87 16.30
N ASP A 80 5.52 -11.77 17.57
CA ASP A 80 4.13 -11.80 18.04
C ASP A 80 3.24 -10.78 17.31
N HIS A 81 3.74 -9.57 17.02
CA HIS A 81 3.03 -8.58 16.21
C HIS A 81 3.09 -8.91 14.71
N GLN A 82 4.24 -9.37 14.21
CA GLN A 82 4.41 -9.71 12.79
C GLN A 82 3.53 -10.89 12.34
N PHE A 83 3.14 -11.77 13.27
CA PHE A 83 2.20 -12.88 13.00
C PHE A 83 0.90 -12.37 12.36
N LEU A 84 0.42 -11.20 12.80
CA LEU A 84 -0.79 -10.59 12.24
C LEU A 84 -0.64 -10.35 10.74
N LEU A 85 0.47 -9.76 10.34
CA LEU A 85 0.73 -9.39 8.95
C LEU A 85 1.01 -10.62 8.08
N LEU A 86 1.93 -11.48 8.53
CA LEU A 86 2.50 -12.54 7.70
C LEU A 86 1.62 -13.78 7.64
N HIS A 87 0.79 -14.03 8.66
CA HIS A 87 -0.11 -15.18 8.70
C HIS A 87 -1.59 -14.79 8.75
N HIS A 88 -2.02 -13.91 9.65
CA HIS A 88 -3.45 -13.60 9.81
C HIS A 88 -4.03 -12.91 8.55
N HIS A 89 -3.43 -11.80 8.11
CA HIS A 89 -3.87 -11.06 6.91
C HIS A 89 -3.65 -11.88 5.62
N THR A 90 -2.57 -12.64 5.53
CA THR A 90 -2.35 -13.58 4.40
C THR A 90 -3.43 -14.66 4.32
N ALA A 91 -3.87 -15.18 5.47
CA ALA A 91 -4.96 -16.16 5.53
C ALA A 91 -6.29 -15.53 5.09
N PHE A 92 -6.57 -14.27 5.47
CA PHE A 92 -7.73 -13.53 5.00
C PHE A 92 -7.81 -13.43 3.47
N GLN A 93 -6.68 -13.20 2.80
CA GLN A 93 -6.65 -13.14 1.34
C GLN A 93 -7.04 -14.48 0.70
N THR A 94 -6.51 -15.59 1.21
CA THR A 94 -6.78 -16.93 0.65
C THR A 94 -8.21 -17.39 0.98
N ASP A 95 -8.67 -17.14 2.21
CA ASP A 95 -9.93 -17.69 2.72
C ASP A 95 -11.17 -16.86 2.32
N SER A 96 -10.95 -15.68 1.75
CA SER A 96 -11.99 -14.84 1.12
C SER A 96 -12.32 -15.23 -0.33
N LEU A 97 -11.71 -16.31 -0.84
CA LEU A 97 -12.00 -16.87 -2.15
C LEU A 97 -13.06 -17.96 -2.05
N GLU A 98 -13.92 -18.08 -3.08
CA GLU A 98 -14.92 -19.15 -3.17
C GLU A 98 -14.29 -20.55 -3.21
N SER A 99 -13.10 -20.64 -3.81
CA SER A 99 -12.27 -21.84 -3.91
C SER A 99 -11.58 -22.26 -2.60
N SER A 100 -11.75 -21.50 -1.52
CA SER A 100 -11.26 -21.90 -0.20
C SER A 100 -11.93 -23.20 0.30
N HIS A 101 -11.37 -23.78 1.35
CA HIS A 101 -11.85 -25.00 2.00
C HIS A 101 -11.79 -24.90 3.53
N PRO A 102 -12.53 -25.76 4.26
CA PRO A 102 -12.43 -25.84 5.73
C PRO A 102 -11.03 -26.23 6.21
N MET A 103 -10.69 -25.92 7.47
CA MET A 103 -9.43 -26.39 8.07
C MET A 103 -9.38 -27.92 8.15
N THR A 104 -10.48 -28.53 8.58
CA THR A 104 -10.64 -29.98 8.57
C THR A 104 -11.12 -30.42 7.19
N ASN A 105 -10.20 -30.80 6.33
CA ASN A 105 -10.48 -31.19 4.95
C ASN A 105 -9.51 -32.29 4.49
N SER A 106 -10.00 -33.35 3.84
CA SER A 106 -9.17 -34.42 3.28
C SER A 106 -8.23 -33.86 2.21
N PRO A 107 -6.91 -33.84 2.44
CA PRO A 107 -6.02 -33.22 1.48
C PRO A 107 -5.84 -34.12 0.27
N THR A 108 -6.23 -33.62 -0.90
CA THR A 108 -5.69 -34.10 -2.17
C THR A 108 -4.28 -33.51 -2.35
N GLY A 109 -3.44 -34.04 -3.25
CA GLY A 109 -2.03 -33.63 -3.38
C GLY A 109 -1.76 -32.12 -3.57
N SER A 110 -2.77 -31.33 -3.93
CA SER A 110 -2.75 -29.86 -4.04
C SER A 110 -3.38 -29.10 -2.84
N SER A 111 -3.80 -29.80 -1.79
CA SER A 111 -4.58 -29.25 -0.65
C SER A 111 -3.75 -28.83 0.57
N ILE A 112 -2.41 -28.85 0.48
CA ILE A 112 -1.54 -28.25 1.51
C ILE A 112 -1.50 -26.74 1.22
N THR A 113 -2.51 -26.03 1.71
CA THR A 113 -2.75 -24.61 1.42
C THR A 113 -2.43 -23.71 2.61
N GLN A 114 -2.46 -22.38 2.39
CA GLN A 114 -2.38 -21.37 3.45
C GLN A 114 -3.45 -21.54 4.54
N ILE A 115 -4.54 -22.28 4.28
CA ILE A 115 -5.57 -22.57 5.29
C ILE A 115 -5.02 -23.49 6.39
N VAL A 116 -4.25 -24.52 6.02
CA VAL A 116 -3.72 -25.52 6.95
C VAL A 116 -2.67 -24.93 7.90
N TYR A 117 -1.95 -23.90 7.46
CA TYR A 117 -0.91 -23.21 8.22
C TYR A 117 -1.43 -21.92 8.84
N ASN A 118 -1.76 -20.93 8.01
CA ASN A 118 -1.99 -19.55 8.44
C ASN A 118 -3.35 -19.35 9.09
N LYS A 119 -4.44 -19.85 8.48
CA LYS A 119 -5.77 -19.81 9.11
C LYS A 119 -5.76 -20.62 10.40
N ALA A 120 -5.22 -21.84 10.36
CA ALA A 120 -5.12 -22.69 11.53
C ALA A 120 -4.36 -22.03 12.68
N GLY A 121 -3.16 -21.48 12.42
CA GLY A 121 -2.40 -20.73 13.43
C GLY A 121 -3.17 -19.52 13.98
N SER A 122 -3.93 -18.83 13.12
CA SER A 122 -4.75 -17.67 13.52
C SER A 122 -5.95 -18.06 14.38
N VAL A 123 -6.64 -19.15 14.05
CA VAL A 123 -7.73 -19.72 14.87
C VAL A 123 -7.19 -20.27 16.18
N ILE A 124 -5.97 -20.83 16.20
CA ILE A 124 -5.29 -21.27 17.43
C ILE A 124 -4.96 -20.07 18.33
N ARG A 125 -4.43 -18.97 17.76
CA ARG A 125 -4.26 -17.72 18.51
C ARG A 125 -5.58 -17.20 19.07
N MET A 126 -6.65 -17.23 18.27
CA MET A 126 -7.99 -16.85 18.74
C MET A 126 -8.46 -17.75 19.91
N MET A 127 -8.22 -19.08 19.85
CA MET A 127 -8.51 -20.01 20.95
C MET A 127 -7.76 -19.63 22.23
N GLU A 128 -6.48 -19.24 22.13
CA GLU A 128 -5.70 -18.77 23.28
C GLU A 128 -6.38 -17.56 23.93
N HIS A 129 -6.78 -16.55 23.15
CA HIS A 129 -7.42 -15.34 23.70
C HIS A 129 -8.83 -15.61 24.25
N ILE A 130 -9.59 -16.55 23.65
CA ILE A 130 -10.88 -17.01 24.18
C ILE A 130 -10.71 -17.62 25.58
N LEU A 131 -9.68 -18.45 25.76
CA LEU A 131 -9.45 -19.21 26.98
C LEU A 131 -8.55 -18.49 28.00
N THR A 132 -7.84 -17.45 27.59
CA THR A 132 -6.63 -16.92 28.24
C THR A 132 -5.40 -17.84 28.10
N THR A 133 -4.21 -17.24 28.06
CA THR A 133 -2.93 -17.95 27.92
C THR A 133 -2.71 -19.04 28.98
N GLU A 134 -3.16 -18.82 30.22
CA GLU A 134 -2.94 -19.78 31.31
C GLU A 134 -3.76 -21.06 31.11
N ILE A 135 -5.08 -20.92 30.90
CA ILE A 135 -5.98 -22.05 30.68
C ILE A 135 -5.61 -22.76 29.38
N PHE A 136 -5.33 -22.02 28.31
CA PHE A 136 -4.89 -22.58 27.04
C PHE A 136 -3.64 -23.45 27.22
N ARG A 137 -2.61 -22.96 27.93
CA ARG A 137 -1.39 -23.72 28.19
C ARG A 137 -1.65 -24.99 29.01
N LYS A 138 -2.45 -24.91 30.08
CA LYS A 138 -2.80 -26.07 30.91
C LYS A 138 -3.61 -27.09 30.09
N GLY A 139 -4.55 -26.64 29.26
CA GLY A 139 -5.34 -27.49 28.38
C GLY A 139 -4.51 -28.16 27.29
N LEU A 140 -3.52 -27.47 26.71
CA LEU A 140 -2.55 -28.09 25.82
C LEU A 140 -1.67 -29.13 26.52
N ASN A 141 -1.26 -28.87 27.77
CA ASN A 141 -0.51 -29.85 28.55
C ASN A 141 -1.36 -31.12 28.79
N ARG A 142 -2.62 -30.95 29.19
CA ARG A 142 -3.59 -32.04 29.30
C ARG A 142 -3.74 -32.81 27.99
N TYR A 143 -3.97 -32.13 26.88
CA TYR A 143 -4.07 -32.75 25.55
C TYR A 143 -2.84 -33.60 25.20
N LEU A 144 -1.64 -33.04 25.36
CA LEU A 144 -0.40 -33.74 25.06
C LEU A 144 -0.13 -34.93 26.00
N THR A 145 -0.56 -34.85 27.26
CA THR A 145 -0.46 -35.94 28.23
C THR A 145 -1.46 -37.06 27.94
N GLU A 146 -2.72 -36.72 27.68
CA GLU A 146 -3.79 -37.68 27.39
C GLU A 146 -3.57 -38.40 26.04
N ARG A 147 -2.98 -37.71 25.06
CA ARG A 147 -2.66 -38.28 23.73
C ARG A 147 -1.19 -38.66 23.56
N TYR A 148 -0.45 -38.79 24.65
CA TYR A 148 0.98 -39.10 24.62
C TYR A 148 1.29 -40.33 23.74
N ASN A 149 2.18 -40.15 22.75
CA ASN A 149 2.60 -41.19 21.80
C ASN A 149 1.42 -41.87 21.07
N SER A 150 0.41 -41.07 20.73
CA SER A 150 -0.83 -41.52 20.09
C SER A 150 -1.23 -40.58 18.94
N ILE A 151 -2.39 -40.86 18.36
CA ILE A 151 -3.01 -40.05 17.30
C ILE A 151 -4.14 -39.18 17.86
N ALA A 152 -4.53 -38.11 17.18
CA ALA A 152 -5.59 -37.20 17.60
C ALA A 152 -6.47 -36.69 16.45
N GLU A 153 -7.73 -36.45 16.77
CA GLU A 153 -8.71 -35.69 15.98
C GLU A 153 -8.94 -34.32 16.65
N ALA A 154 -9.68 -33.44 15.98
CA ALA A 154 -10.00 -32.10 16.51
C ALA A 154 -10.73 -32.18 17.87
N ASP A 155 -11.67 -33.13 18.01
CA ASP A 155 -12.47 -33.30 19.22
C ASP A 155 -11.63 -33.69 20.45
N ASP A 156 -10.50 -34.38 20.27
CA ASP A 156 -9.60 -34.72 21.37
C ASP A 156 -8.93 -33.46 21.96
N LEU A 157 -8.51 -32.54 21.08
CA LEU A 157 -7.98 -31.24 21.47
C LEU A 157 -9.06 -30.40 22.17
N PHE A 158 -10.25 -30.29 21.56
CA PHE A 158 -11.32 -29.48 22.11
C PHE A 158 -11.80 -29.99 23.46
N SER A 159 -11.87 -31.32 23.64
CA SER A 159 -12.25 -31.93 24.92
C SER A 159 -11.26 -31.59 26.03
N ALA A 160 -9.95 -31.69 25.76
CA ALA A 160 -8.92 -31.35 26.74
C ALA A 160 -8.92 -29.85 27.10
N LEU A 161 -9.09 -28.97 26.11
CA LEU A 161 -9.22 -27.52 26.33
C LEU A 161 -10.48 -27.18 27.13
N ASN A 162 -11.63 -27.78 26.79
CA ASN A 162 -12.91 -27.56 27.47
C ASN A 162 -12.86 -28.04 28.91
N ALA A 163 -12.27 -29.21 29.16
CA ALA A 163 -12.10 -29.76 30.51
C ALA A 163 -11.30 -28.77 31.38
N GLN A 164 -10.17 -28.26 30.86
CA GLN A 164 -9.39 -27.28 31.60
C GLN A 164 -10.12 -25.94 31.79
N TYR A 165 -10.88 -25.50 30.79
CA TYR A 165 -11.68 -24.28 30.87
C TYR A 165 -12.75 -24.36 31.96
N ILE A 166 -13.44 -25.50 32.06
CA ILE A 166 -14.46 -25.76 33.08
C ILE A 166 -13.83 -25.82 34.49
N GLU A 167 -12.65 -26.42 34.62
CA GLU A 167 -11.94 -26.51 35.90
C GLU A 167 -11.50 -25.13 36.42
N ASP A 168 -10.98 -24.26 35.55
CA ASP A 168 -10.40 -22.97 35.94
C ASP A 168 -11.40 -21.80 35.86
N THR A 169 -12.61 -22.01 35.31
CA THR A 169 -13.63 -20.96 35.13
C THR A 169 -14.92 -21.30 35.88
N PRO A 170 -15.30 -20.54 36.94
CA PRO A 170 -16.49 -20.84 37.74
C PRO A 170 -17.83 -20.84 36.99
N THR A 171 -17.94 -20.04 35.92
CA THR A 171 -19.13 -19.95 35.06
C THR A 171 -18.74 -19.92 33.57
N PRO A 172 -18.41 -21.08 32.97
CA PRO A 172 -18.04 -21.19 31.57
C PRO A 172 -19.16 -20.62 30.68
N GLN A 173 -18.81 -19.70 29.78
CA GLN A 173 -19.78 -19.03 28.90
C GLN A 173 -20.03 -19.78 27.58
N ILE A 174 -19.12 -20.68 27.24
CA ILE A 174 -19.11 -21.41 25.98
C ILE A 174 -18.72 -22.87 26.20
N ASP A 175 -19.05 -23.69 25.23
CA ASP A 175 -18.43 -25.00 25.01
C ASP A 175 -17.39 -24.85 23.88
N VAL A 176 -16.13 -25.24 24.15
CA VAL A 176 -15.01 -25.02 23.22
C VAL A 176 -15.26 -25.69 21.86
N LYS A 177 -15.81 -26.90 21.86
CA LYS A 177 -16.11 -27.63 20.63
C LYS A 177 -17.17 -26.91 19.82
N THR A 178 -18.27 -26.50 20.44
CA THR A 178 -19.37 -25.78 19.78
C THR A 178 -18.87 -24.54 19.06
N VAL A 179 -17.98 -23.76 19.70
CA VAL A 179 -17.39 -22.58 19.05
C VAL A 179 -16.44 -23.00 17.92
N MET A 180 -15.50 -23.90 18.18
CA MET A 180 -14.43 -24.25 17.23
C MET A 180 -14.89 -25.07 16.02
N ASP A 181 -16.00 -25.80 16.13
CA ASP A 181 -16.62 -26.48 14.99
C ASP A 181 -17.00 -25.46 13.90
N THR A 182 -17.50 -24.27 14.28
CA THR A 182 -17.82 -23.21 13.31
C THR A 182 -16.60 -22.62 12.61
N TRP A 183 -15.39 -22.77 13.17
CA TRP A 183 -14.16 -22.25 12.57
C TRP A 183 -13.38 -23.31 11.78
N THR A 184 -13.52 -24.58 12.16
CA THR A 184 -12.72 -25.68 11.61
C THR A 184 -13.44 -26.49 10.53
N LEU A 185 -14.77 -26.59 10.58
CA LEU A 185 -15.57 -27.44 9.69
C LEU A 185 -16.16 -26.72 8.47
N GLN A 186 -16.05 -25.39 8.41
CA GLN A 186 -16.49 -24.59 7.26
C GLN A 186 -15.38 -23.69 6.71
N LYS A 187 -15.51 -23.32 5.42
CA LYS A 187 -14.60 -22.43 4.71
C LYS A 187 -14.96 -20.96 4.96
N GLY A 188 -13.98 -20.06 4.78
CA GLY A 188 -14.19 -18.63 4.96
C GLY A 188 -14.21 -18.16 6.40
N TYR A 189 -14.45 -16.86 6.54
CA TYR A 189 -14.54 -16.13 7.81
C TYR A 189 -15.56 -14.98 7.65
N PRO A 190 -16.08 -14.43 8.76
CA PRO A 190 -17.04 -13.34 8.68
C PRO A 190 -16.38 -11.96 8.57
N VAL A 191 -17.08 -11.04 7.91
CA VAL A 191 -17.01 -9.60 8.21
C VAL A 191 -18.10 -9.29 9.24
N VAL A 192 -17.70 -8.63 10.32
CA VAL A 192 -18.58 -8.13 11.37
C VAL A 192 -18.90 -6.67 11.08
N THR A 193 -20.16 -6.33 10.89
CA THR A 193 -20.59 -4.94 10.64
C THR A 193 -21.22 -4.34 11.88
N VAL A 194 -20.68 -3.22 12.34
CA VAL A 194 -21.14 -2.50 13.53
C VAL A 194 -21.92 -1.25 13.10
N ASN A 195 -23.22 -1.26 13.34
CA ASN A 195 -24.12 -0.13 13.09
C ASN A 195 -24.52 0.52 14.42
N ARG A 196 -23.99 1.71 14.69
CA ARG A 196 -24.22 2.40 15.97
C ARG A 196 -25.53 3.19 15.98
N ASN A 197 -26.21 3.14 17.12
CA ASN A 197 -27.21 4.13 17.48
C ASN A 197 -26.57 5.21 18.36
N TYR A 198 -26.22 6.32 17.72
CA TYR A 198 -25.54 7.45 18.36
C TYR A 198 -26.39 8.19 19.42
N THR A 199 -27.70 7.94 19.47
CA THR A 199 -28.60 8.57 20.45
C THR A 199 -28.67 7.77 21.73
N THR A 200 -28.81 6.45 21.62
CA THR A 200 -28.93 5.55 22.78
C THR A 200 -27.58 5.06 23.30
N GLY A 201 -26.51 5.16 22.50
CA GLY A 201 -25.22 4.56 22.83
C GLY A 201 -25.15 3.05 22.60
N SER A 202 -26.14 2.48 21.90
CA SER A 202 -26.19 1.06 21.56
C SER A 202 -25.62 0.77 20.16
N ALA A 203 -25.40 -0.49 19.82
CA ALA A 203 -25.05 -0.90 18.46
C ALA A 203 -25.72 -2.22 18.06
N ILE A 204 -26.07 -2.34 16.79
CA ILE A 204 -26.44 -3.62 16.16
C ILE A 204 -25.19 -4.14 15.46
N VAL A 205 -24.78 -5.35 15.80
CA VAL A 205 -23.59 -6.01 15.25
C VAL A 205 -24.04 -7.23 14.47
N SER A 206 -23.71 -7.29 13.17
CA SER A 206 -24.08 -8.40 12.29
C SER A 206 -22.88 -9.11 11.70
N GLN A 207 -23.06 -10.35 11.24
CA GLN A 207 -22.05 -11.10 10.49
C GLN A 207 -22.52 -11.51 9.11
N LYS A 208 -21.56 -11.56 8.17
CA LYS A 208 -21.71 -12.20 6.86
C LYS A 208 -20.37 -12.79 6.46
N ARG A 209 -20.36 -13.92 5.73
CA ARG A 209 -19.12 -14.43 5.11
C ARG A 209 -18.48 -13.34 4.24
N PHE A 210 -17.19 -13.07 4.49
CA PHE A 210 -16.45 -12.10 3.70
C PHE A 210 -15.88 -12.76 2.44
N LEU A 211 -16.17 -12.18 1.30
CA LEU A 211 -15.58 -12.52 0.02
C LEU A 211 -14.96 -11.27 -0.58
N LEU A 212 -13.74 -11.38 -1.11
CA LEU A 212 -13.10 -10.28 -1.83
C LEU A 212 -13.81 -9.96 -3.15
N ARG A 213 -14.69 -10.86 -3.61
CA ARG A 213 -15.46 -10.76 -4.85
C ARG A 213 -16.88 -11.25 -4.56
N ASN A 214 -17.88 -10.40 -4.79
CA ASN A 214 -19.29 -10.79 -4.79
C ASN A 214 -19.75 -10.81 -6.26
N ASN A 215 -19.81 -11.99 -6.88
CA ASN A 215 -20.50 -12.12 -8.16
C ASN A 215 -22.01 -12.25 -7.90
N GLU A 216 -22.82 -11.32 -8.41
CA GLU A 216 -24.29 -11.45 -8.36
C GLU A 216 -24.79 -12.71 -9.10
N SER A 217 -24.03 -13.19 -10.08
CA SER A 217 -24.35 -14.39 -10.87
C SER A 217 -24.18 -15.72 -10.12
N GLU A 218 -23.47 -15.72 -8.98
CA GLU A 218 -23.22 -16.89 -8.13
C GLU A 218 -23.32 -16.46 -6.67
N ALA A 219 -24.50 -15.98 -6.27
CA ALA A 219 -24.78 -15.63 -4.88
C ALA A 219 -24.28 -16.75 -3.95
N ASP A 220 -23.43 -16.42 -2.97
CA ASP A 220 -23.01 -17.36 -1.94
C ASP A 220 -24.25 -17.89 -1.22
N THR A 221 -24.69 -19.08 -1.63
CA THR A 221 -25.86 -19.76 -1.07
C THR A 221 -25.56 -20.32 0.33
N SER A 222 -24.32 -20.22 0.81
CA SER A 222 -23.97 -20.64 2.16
C SER A 222 -24.48 -19.62 3.18
N ASN A 223 -25.46 -20.03 3.98
CA ASN A 223 -25.84 -19.35 5.22
C ASN A 223 -24.80 -19.59 6.33
N SER A 224 -23.50 -19.58 6.00
CA SER A 224 -22.41 -19.82 6.95
C SER A 224 -22.38 -18.72 8.00
N ARG A 225 -22.36 -19.15 9.26
CA ARG A 225 -22.31 -18.29 10.45
C ARG A 225 -21.32 -18.87 11.43
N TRP A 226 -20.73 -18.01 12.24
CA TRP A 226 -19.70 -18.37 13.20
C TRP A 226 -20.10 -17.98 14.62
N TRP A 227 -19.56 -18.71 15.58
CA TRP A 227 -19.47 -18.21 16.95
C TRP A 227 -18.32 -17.20 17.04
N VAL A 228 -18.67 -15.91 16.99
CA VAL A 228 -17.70 -14.81 16.93
C VAL A 228 -17.41 -14.27 18.34
N PRO A 229 -16.15 -14.33 18.81
CA PRO A 229 -15.72 -13.69 20.06
C PRO A 229 -15.57 -12.17 19.86
N LEU A 230 -16.56 -11.39 20.25
CA LEU A 230 -16.52 -9.94 20.10
C LEU A 230 -15.73 -9.31 21.25
N THR A 231 -14.68 -8.59 20.89
CA THR A 231 -13.95 -7.66 21.77
C THR A 231 -14.10 -6.26 21.20
N PHE A 232 -14.20 -5.25 22.05
CA PHE A 232 -14.29 -3.86 21.61
C PHE A 232 -13.88 -2.88 22.70
N THR A 233 -13.43 -1.71 22.27
CA THR A 233 -13.14 -0.56 23.11
C THR A 233 -13.65 0.72 22.46
N SER A 234 -13.67 1.81 23.21
CA SER A 234 -14.15 3.11 22.79
C SER A 234 -13.08 4.17 22.97
N GLN A 235 -13.28 5.33 22.34
CA GLN A 235 -12.40 6.48 22.56
C GLN A 235 -12.35 6.93 24.03
N GLU A 236 -13.40 6.68 24.82
CA GLU A 236 -13.41 7.03 26.24
C GLU A 236 -12.55 6.06 27.06
N ASN A 237 -12.67 4.75 26.80
CA ASN A 237 -12.03 3.72 27.62
C ASN A 237 -10.61 3.36 27.18
N GLN A 238 -10.37 3.28 25.86
CA GLN A 238 -9.08 2.96 25.24
C GLN A 238 -8.35 1.72 25.81
N ASP A 239 -9.08 0.77 26.38
CA ASP A 239 -8.53 -0.50 26.81
C ASP A 239 -8.29 -1.41 25.60
N PHE A 240 -7.04 -1.47 25.16
CA PHE A 240 -6.57 -2.36 24.10
C PHE A 240 -5.81 -3.59 24.61
N LEU A 241 -5.76 -3.81 25.93
CA LEU A 241 -5.03 -4.93 26.53
C LEU A 241 -5.97 -6.09 26.90
N SER A 242 -7.22 -5.78 27.21
CA SER A 242 -8.25 -6.79 27.48
C SER A 242 -8.73 -7.47 26.20
N THR A 243 -8.08 -8.57 25.85
CA THR A 243 -8.33 -9.33 24.61
C THR A 243 -9.28 -10.52 24.77
N ALA A 244 -9.74 -10.81 25.99
CA ALA A 244 -10.74 -11.83 26.24
C ALA A 244 -12.13 -11.40 25.70
N PRO A 245 -12.96 -12.32 25.15
CA PRO A 245 -14.26 -12.00 24.58
C PRO A 245 -15.18 -11.30 25.59
N LYS A 246 -15.77 -10.17 25.21
CA LYS A 246 -16.76 -9.45 26.04
C LYS A 246 -18.17 -9.94 25.77
N ILE A 247 -18.48 -10.21 24.50
CA ILE A 247 -19.80 -10.64 24.01
C ILE A 247 -19.60 -11.72 22.95
N TRP A 248 -20.57 -12.62 22.84
CA TRP A 248 -20.60 -13.65 21.80
C TRP A 248 -21.73 -13.40 20.82
N MET A 249 -21.42 -13.52 19.53
CA MET A 249 -22.43 -13.66 18.50
C MET A 249 -22.47 -15.13 18.10
N ASN A 250 -23.59 -15.80 18.35
CA ASN A 250 -23.73 -17.23 18.04
C ASN A 250 -24.01 -17.44 16.54
N ASP A 251 -23.87 -18.70 16.11
CA ASP A 251 -24.10 -19.14 14.74
C ASP A 251 -25.60 -19.21 14.35
N SER A 252 -26.52 -19.12 15.31
CA SER A 252 -27.96 -19.10 15.04
C SER A 252 -28.51 -17.71 14.68
N GLN A 253 -27.77 -16.65 15.03
CA GLN A 253 -28.19 -15.25 14.89
C GLN A 253 -27.47 -14.56 13.72
N THR A 254 -28.20 -13.73 12.98
CA THR A 254 -27.64 -12.84 11.96
C THR A 254 -26.99 -11.61 12.58
N ASP A 255 -27.50 -11.20 13.73
CA ASP A 255 -27.09 -10.00 14.45
C ASP A 255 -27.32 -10.15 15.95
N THR A 256 -26.62 -9.31 16.71
CA THR A 256 -26.81 -9.15 18.15
C THR A 256 -26.82 -7.66 18.50
N THR A 257 -27.59 -7.29 19.52
CA THR A 257 -27.67 -5.91 19.99
C THR A 257 -26.81 -5.74 21.25
N ILE A 258 -25.89 -4.79 21.20
CA ILE A 258 -25.10 -4.35 22.35
C ILE A 258 -25.76 -3.10 22.91
N ALA A 259 -26.30 -3.19 24.12
CA ALA A 259 -27.08 -2.11 24.73
C ALA A 259 -26.26 -0.85 25.00
N ASP A 260 -24.99 -1.00 25.38
CA ASP A 260 -24.04 0.10 25.61
C ASP A 260 -22.66 -0.29 25.09
N ILE A 261 -22.17 0.47 24.11
CA ILE A 261 -20.83 0.31 23.53
C ILE A 261 -19.77 1.20 24.20
N GLY A 262 -20.14 1.93 25.26
CA GLY A 262 -19.24 2.74 26.07
C GLY A 262 -18.66 3.95 25.35
N ALA A 263 -19.37 4.51 24.37
CA ALA A 263 -18.91 5.63 23.54
C ALA A 263 -19.96 6.72 23.40
N LYS A 264 -19.54 7.99 23.53
CA LYS A 264 -20.40 9.16 23.25
C LYS A 264 -20.68 9.28 21.74
N ALA A 265 -21.69 10.10 21.40
CA ALA A 265 -22.15 10.29 20.03
C ALA A 265 -21.08 10.87 19.07
N ASN A 266 -20.05 11.52 19.61
CA ASN A 266 -18.95 12.16 18.89
C ASN A 266 -17.62 11.39 19.01
N GLN A 267 -17.65 10.15 19.48
CA GLN A 267 -16.47 9.32 19.74
C GLN A 267 -16.49 8.07 18.89
N TRP A 268 -15.33 7.51 18.55
CA TRP A 268 -15.22 6.24 17.85
C TRP A 268 -15.35 5.01 18.78
N VAL A 269 -15.64 3.86 18.18
CA VAL A 269 -15.42 2.51 18.75
C VAL A 269 -14.56 1.67 17.81
N ILE A 270 -13.79 0.75 18.38
CA ILE A 270 -12.99 -0.24 17.66
C ILE A 270 -13.32 -1.63 18.19
N PHE A 271 -13.61 -2.55 17.27
CA PHE A 271 -13.84 -3.97 17.56
C PHE A 271 -12.64 -4.81 17.14
N ASN A 272 -12.58 -6.02 17.69
CA ASN A 272 -11.48 -6.97 17.53
C ASN A 272 -10.16 -6.41 18.07
N ILE A 273 -10.10 -6.18 19.39
CA ILE A 273 -8.90 -5.67 20.08
C ILE A 273 -7.70 -6.55 19.74
N GLN A 274 -6.62 -5.92 19.24
CA GLN A 274 -5.41 -6.55 18.71
C GLN A 274 -5.64 -7.59 17.60
N GLU A 275 -6.80 -7.52 16.94
CA GLU A 275 -7.24 -8.42 15.88
C GLU A 275 -7.06 -9.90 16.27
N THR A 276 -7.44 -10.24 17.51
CA THR A 276 -7.29 -11.61 18.06
C THR A 276 -8.28 -12.59 17.44
N GLY A 277 -9.46 -12.12 17.07
CA GLY A 277 -10.45 -12.89 16.35
C GLY A 277 -10.16 -12.96 14.85
N PHE A 278 -10.41 -14.11 14.23
CA PHE A 278 -10.24 -14.31 12.80
C PHE A 278 -11.43 -13.77 11.99
N TYR A 279 -11.68 -12.46 12.10
CA TYR A 279 -12.75 -11.76 11.38
C TYR A 279 -12.38 -10.31 11.10
N ARG A 280 -12.92 -9.79 10.00
CA ARG A 280 -12.79 -8.36 9.63
C ARG A 280 -13.88 -7.54 10.29
N VAL A 281 -13.64 -6.24 10.46
CA VAL A 281 -14.65 -5.33 11.02
C VAL A 281 -14.96 -4.20 10.05
N ASN A 282 -16.25 -4.03 9.75
CA ASN A 282 -16.78 -2.84 9.10
C ASN A 282 -17.60 -2.01 10.10
N TYR A 283 -17.66 -0.71 9.87
CA TYR A 283 -18.44 0.23 10.66
C TYR A 283 -19.35 1.08 9.79
N ASP A 284 -20.36 1.69 10.39
CA ASP A 284 -21.09 2.77 9.73
C ASP A 284 -20.17 3.96 9.36
N ALA A 285 -20.56 4.71 8.34
CA ALA A 285 -19.73 5.79 7.76
C ALA A 285 -19.30 6.85 8.78
N ARG A 286 -20.13 7.11 9.80
CA ARG A 286 -19.82 8.11 10.83
C ARG A 286 -18.71 7.62 11.77
N ASN A 287 -18.69 6.33 12.12
CA ASN A 287 -17.62 5.78 12.94
C ASN A 287 -16.29 5.74 12.15
N TRP A 288 -16.34 5.35 10.87
CA TRP A 288 -15.16 5.44 10.00
C TRP A 288 -14.60 6.87 9.91
N ALA A 289 -15.47 7.88 9.79
CA ALA A 289 -15.04 9.28 9.80
C ALA A 289 -14.39 9.68 11.14
N PHE A 290 -14.93 9.23 12.28
CA PHE A 290 -14.30 9.47 13.59
C PHE A 290 -12.94 8.79 13.72
N LEU A 291 -12.80 7.56 13.20
CA LEU A 291 -11.53 6.84 13.19
C LEU A 291 -10.49 7.54 12.31
N ALA A 292 -10.86 7.91 11.08
CA ALA A 292 -9.98 8.64 10.17
C ALA A 292 -9.51 9.98 10.78
N ASN A 293 -10.41 10.74 11.39
CA ASN A 293 -10.07 11.99 12.05
C ASN A 293 -9.16 11.79 13.27
N TYR A 294 -9.45 10.77 14.09
CA TYR A 294 -8.63 10.49 15.28
C TYR A 294 -7.23 9.99 14.91
N LEU A 295 -7.12 9.13 13.89
CA LEU A 295 -5.84 8.68 13.35
C LEU A 295 -4.99 9.86 12.84
N ASN A 296 -5.61 10.88 12.23
CA ASN A 296 -4.90 12.09 11.78
C ASN A 296 -4.56 13.09 12.91
N SER A 297 -4.94 12.80 14.16
CA SER A 297 -4.61 13.64 15.32
C SER A 297 -3.29 13.23 15.98
N ASP A 298 -2.73 14.09 16.84
CA ASP A 298 -1.51 13.77 17.61
C ASP A 298 -1.71 12.62 18.63
N ASN A 299 -2.95 12.20 18.87
CA ASN A 299 -3.30 11.13 19.83
C ASN A 299 -3.46 9.75 19.17
N PHE A 300 -3.10 9.59 17.89
CA PHE A 300 -3.31 8.34 17.16
C PHE A 300 -2.62 7.13 17.79
N THR A 301 -1.49 7.34 18.47
CA THR A 301 -0.71 6.31 19.16
C THR A 301 -1.45 5.68 20.34
N ASN A 302 -2.52 6.32 20.83
CA ASN A 302 -3.40 5.72 21.84
C ASN A 302 -4.19 4.52 21.29
N ILE A 303 -4.41 4.45 19.98
CA ILE A 303 -4.93 3.22 19.34
C ILE A 303 -3.76 2.24 19.25
N HIS A 304 -3.93 1.03 19.79
CA HIS A 304 -2.89 0.01 19.77
C HIS A 304 -2.38 -0.28 18.36
N VAL A 305 -1.07 -0.49 18.23
CA VAL A 305 -0.40 -0.65 16.93
C VAL A 305 -1.02 -1.74 16.04
N LEU A 306 -1.42 -2.87 16.64
CA LEU A 306 -2.12 -3.95 15.93
C LEU A 306 -3.51 -3.54 15.42
N ASN A 307 -4.25 -2.72 16.18
CA ASN A 307 -5.53 -2.20 15.70
C ASN A 307 -5.36 -1.10 14.64
N ARG A 308 -4.27 -0.33 14.67
CA ARG A 308 -3.96 0.60 13.57
C ARG A 308 -3.67 -0.15 12.26
N ALA A 309 -2.93 -1.26 12.34
CA ALA A 309 -2.71 -2.16 11.20
C ALA A 309 -4.02 -2.83 10.73
N GLN A 310 -4.84 -3.33 11.67
CA GLN A 310 -6.17 -3.86 11.37
C GLN A 310 -7.03 -2.84 10.61
N LEU A 311 -7.13 -1.59 11.11
CA LEU A 311 -7.96 -0.57 10.48
C LEU A 311 -7.54 -0.29 9.04
N LEU A 312 -6.24 -0.28 8.75
CA LEU A 312 -5.71 -0.11 7.40
C LEU A 312 -6.00 -1.33 6.51
N ASP A 313 -5.73 -2.54 7.00
CA ASP A 313 -5.99 -3.77 6.26
C ASP A 313 -7.49 -3.97 6.00
N ASP A 314 -8.34 -3.80 7.01
CA ASP A 314 -9.79 -3.84 6.89
C ASP A 314 -10.30 -2.79 5.91
N ALA A 315 -9.92 -1.52 6.06
CA ALA A 315 -10.42 -0.46 5.17
C ALA A 315 -10.09 -0.74 3.70
N LEU A 316 -8.84 -1.12 3.39
CA LEU A 316 -8.40 -1.37 2.01
C LEU A 316 -9.04 -2.63 1.41
N ASN A 317 -9.23 -3.70 2.19
CA ASN A 317 -9.85 -4.94 1.71
C ASN A 317 -11.38 -4.86 1.67
N LEU A 318 -12.03 -4.14 2.59
CA LEU A 318 -13.46 -3.84 2.53
C LEU A 318 -13.79 -2.98 1.31
N ALA A 319 -12.93 -2.00 0.99
CA ALA A 319 -13.09 -1.21 -0.22
C ALA A 319 -12.91 -2.05 -1.48
N ARG A 320 -11.91 -2.94 -1.48
CA ARG A 320 -11.71 -3.90 -2.57
C ARG A 320 -12.92 -4.81 -2.81
N ALA A 321 -13.61 -5.19 -1.74
CA ALA A 321 -14.81 -6.04 -1.78
C ALA A 321 -16.11 -5.25 -2.07
N GLY A 322 -16.05 -3.92 -2.27
CA GLY A 322 -17.23 -3.07 -2.46
C GLY A 322 -18.08 -2.87 -1.19
N VAL A 323 -17.58 -3.26 -0.01
CA VAL A 323 -18.26 -3.12 1.29
C VAL A 323 -18.04 -1.72 1.88
N LEU A 324 -16.93 -1.07 1.52
CA LEU A 324 -16.56 0.29 1.92
C LEU A 324 -16.24 1.13 0.67
N SER A 325 -16.44 2.45 0.72
CA SER A 325 -15.98 3.31 -0.38
C SER A 325 -14.46 3.45 -0.36
N TYR A 326 -13.82 3.41 -1.54
CA TYR A 326 -12.40 3.73 -1.67
C TYR A 326 -12.03 5.12 -1.15
N ARG A 327 -12.95 6.11 -1.22
CA ARG A 327 -12.73 7.41 -0.57
C ARG A 327 -12.48 7.25 0.92
N THR A 328 -13.36 6.52 1.61
CA THR A 328 -13.23 6.29 3.06
C THR A 328 -11.95 5.53 3.39
N ALA A 329 -11.63 4.47 2.62
CA ALA A 329 -10.40 3.72 2.82
C ALA A 329 -9.15 4.59 2.63
N LEU A 330 -9.09 5.38 1.56
CA LEU A 330 -7.93 6.24 1.30
C LEU A 330 -7.82 7.39 2.31
N GLU A 331 -8.92 7.97 2.80
CA GLU A 331 -8.90 8.91 3.92
C GLU A 331 -8.26 8.31 5.19
N THR A 332 -8.51 7.02 5.47
CA THR A 332 -7.86 6.35 6.62
C THR A 332 -6.36 6.15 6.45
N THR A 333 -5.81 6.27 5.23
CA THR A 333 -4.36 6.11 5.00
C THR A 333 -3.57 7.40 5.24
N LYS A 334 -4.22 8.58 5.25
CA LYS A 334 -3.54 9.89 5.36
C LYS A 334 -2.68 10.05 6.62
N TYR A 335 -3.08 9.41 7.72
CA TYR A 335 -2.32 9.50 8.97
C TYR A 335 -0.93 8.86 8.90
N LEU A 336 -0.68 7.98 7.91
CA LEU A 336 0.61 7.33 7.74
C LEU A 336 1.75 8.33 7.61
N SER A 337 1.48 9.55 7.14
CA SER A 337 2.41 10.69 7.20
C SER A 337 3.01 10.97 8.59
N ARG A 338 2.39 10.45 9.65
CA ARG A 338 2.80 10.58 11.07
C ARG A 338 3.26 9.26 11.68
N GLU A 339 3.01 8.14 11.03
CA GLU A 339 3.31 6.81 11.56
C GLU A 339 4.79 6.46 11.37
N THR A 340 5.39 5.80 12.34
CA THR A 340 6.79 5.37 12.31
C THR A 340 6.98 3.90 12.71
N ASP A 341 5.90 3.16 13.00
CA ASP A 341 5.98 1.75 13.33
C ASP A 341 5.88 0.86 12.09
N TYR A 342 6.70 -0.20 12.06
CA TYR A 342 6.70 -1.21 10.99
C TYR A 342 5.32 -1.83 10.71
N ILE A 343 4.52 -2.08 11.76
CA ILE A 343 3.35 -2.95 11.65
C ILE A 343 2.22 -2.30 10.83
N PRO A 344 1.80 -1.04 11.11
CA PRO A 344 0.78 -0.38 10.29
C PRO A 344 1.27 -0.04 8.89
N TRP A 345 2.54 0.33 8.73
CA TRP A 345 3.14 0.57 7.41
C TRP A 345 3.10 -0.66 6.51
N TYR A 346 3.43 -1.84 7.04
CA TYR A 346 3.36 -3.08 6.28
C TYR A 346 1.92 -3.41 5.85
N ALA A 347 0.95 -3.26 6.76
CA ALA A 347 -0.48 -3.49 6.45
C ALA A 347 -0.96 -2.53 5.35
N ALA A 348 -0.67 -1.23 5.47
CA ALA A 348 -1.04 -0.22 4.48
C ALA A 348 -0.42 -0.51 3.11
N LEU A 349 0.90 -0.71 3.04
CA LEU A 349 1.60 -0.90 1.78
C LEU A 349 1.23 -2.23 1.11
N THR A 350 0.87 -3.26 1.88
CA THR A 350 0.29 -4.49 1.31
C THR A 350 -1.03 -4.20 0.58
N GLY A 351 -1.95 -3.45 1.19
CA GLY A 351 -3.20 -3.08 0.56
C GLY A 351 -3.03 -2.10 -0.61
N LEU A 352 -2.15 -1.10 -0.47
CA LEU A 352 -1.83 -0.13 -1.52
C LEU A 352 -1.13 -0.78 -2.72
N SER A 353 -0.39 -1.88 -2.53
CA SER A 353 0.26 -2.60 -3.64
C SER A 353 -0.76 -3.16 -4.65
N TYR A 354 -1.94 -3.56 -4.18
CA TYR A 354 -3.03 -3.96 -5.06
C TYR A 354 -3.52 -2.77 -5.88
N LEU A 355 -3.68 -1.59 -5.25
CA LEU A 355 -4.08 -0.37 -5.94
C LEU A 355 -3.04 0.09 -6.97
N ASP A 356 -1.75 0.09 -6.64
CA ASP A 356 -0.67 0.46 -7.59
C ASP A 356 -0.75 -0.34 -8.89
N LYS A 357 -0.98 -1.66 -8.78
CA LYS A 357 -1.07 -2.54 -9.94
C LYS A 357 -2.32 -2.31 -10.79
N ARG A 358 -3.36 -1.67 -10.25
CA ARG A 358 -4.64 -1.44 -10.95
C ARG A 358 -4.76 -0.01 -11.48
N ILE A 359 -4.30 0.98 -10.72
CA ILE A 359 -4.34 2.40 -11.09
C ILE A 359 -3.54 2.68 -12.37
N ARG A 360 -2.54 1.86 -12.70
CA ARG A 360 -1.83 1.92 -14.00
C ARG A 360 -2.78 1.89 -15.20
N GLY A 361 -3.93 1.22 -15.09
CA GLY A 361 -4.95 1.17 -16.14
C GLY A 361 -5.79 2.45 -16.28
N LEU A 362 -5.74 3.39 -15.31
CA LEU A 362 -6.48 4.67 -15.40
C LEU A 362 -5.80 5.70 -16.29
N GLY A 363 -4.49 5.57 -16.48
CA GLY A 363 -3.67 6.53 -17.21
C GLY A 363 -2.42 6.95 -16.43
N GLU A 364 -1.47 7.56 -17.14
CA GLU A 364 -0.18 7.98 -16.57
C GLU A 364 -0.35 9.06 -15.49
N TYR A 365 -1.31 9.98 -15.66
CA TYR A 365 -1.54 11.07 -14.73
C TYR A 365 -2.05 10.56 -13.37
N GLU A 366 -3.11 9.75 -13.36
CA GLU A 366 -3.65 9.13 -12.14
C GLU A 366 -2.60 8.28 -11.42
N HIS A 367 -1.80 7.52 -12.18
CA HIS A 367 -0.71 6.73 -11.59
C HIS A 367 0.37 7.60 -10.96
N LEU A 368 0.77 8.68 -11.63
CA LEU A 368 1.74 9.64 -11.10
C LEU A 368 1.22 10.34 -9.84
N ALA A 369 -0.03 10.79 -9.84
CA ALA A 369 -0.65 11.45 -8.69
C ALA A 369 -0.77 10.48 -7.50
N PHE A 370 -1.12 9.22 -7.72
CA PHE A 370 -1.11 8.19 -6.67
C PHE A 370 0.30 7.95 -6.11
N ARG A 371 1.32 7.87 -6.98
CA ARG A 371 2.72 7.75 -6.54
C ARG A 371 3.15 8.93 -5.68
N ASN A 372 2.84 10.16 -6.10
CA ASN A 372 3.16 11.36 -5.35
C ASN A 372 2.48 11.37 -3.98
N TYR A 373 1.21 10.96 -3.90
CA TYR A 373 0.50 10.80 -2.64
C TYR A 373 1.24 9.86 -1.68
N VAL A 374 1.63 8.66 -2.14
CA VAL A 374 2.35 7.71 -1.28
C VAL A 374 3.74 8.22 -0.89
N LEU A 375 4.45 8.91 -1.80
CA LEU A 375 5.73 9.56 -1.47
C LEU A 375 5.57 10.64 -0.39
N GLU A 376 4.46 11.36 -0.38
CA GLU A 376 4.16 12.35 0.66
C GLU A 376 3.96 11.67 2.02
N LEU A 377 3.23 10.56 2.07
CA LEU A 377 3.08 9.77 3.31
C LEU A 377 4.44 9.29 3.84
N LEU A 378 5.34 8.86 2.95
CA LEU A 378 6.67 8.34 3.32
C LEU A 378 7.66 9.44 3.74
N SER A 379 7.36 10.72 3.45
CA SER A 379 8.31 11.81 3.59
C SER A 379 8.81 12.03 5.03
N ASN A 380 7.93 11.91 6.03
CA ASN A 380 8.31 12.03 7.44
C ASN A 380 9.15 10.83 7.89
N LEU A 381 8.75 9.64 7.46
CA LEU A 381 9.49 8.41 7.76
C LEU A 381 10.92 8.49 7.20
N GLN A 382 11.07 8.93 5.95
CA GLN A 382 12.37 9.15 5.30
C GLN A 382 13.26 10.12 6.08
N LYS A 383 12.70 11.26 6.54
CA LYS A 383 13.44 12.23 7.37
C LYS A 383 13.87 11.65 8.71
N THR A 384 13.09 10.73 9.26
CA THR A 384 13.30 10.17 10.60
C THR A 384 14.32 9.03 10.59
N ILE A 385 14.22 8.08 9.65
CA ILE A 385 15.03 6.84 9.66
C ILE A 385 16.20 6.84 8.67
N GLY A 386 16.19 7.75 7.68
CA GLY A 386 17.21 7.88 6.66
C GLY A 386 17.31 6.69 5.69
N PHE A 387 18.24 6.78 4.74
CA PHE A 387 18.44 5.74 3.72
C PHE A 387 19.44 4.64 4.13
N GLY A 388 20.52 4.99 4.84
CA GLY A 388 21.50 4.04 5.32
C GLY A 388 21.10 3.40 6.67
N GLU A 389 21.53 2.16 6.89
CA GLU A 389 21.43 1.52 8.20
C GLU A 389 22.22 2.31 9.26
N GLN A 390 21.67 2.40 10.47
CA GLN A 390 22.29 2.99 11.65
C GLN A 390 22.67 1.90 12.65
N THR A 391 23.71 2.13 13.45
CA THR A 391 24.16 1.16 14.47
C THR A 391 23.14 0.94 15.59
N SER A 392 22.23 1.88 15.81
CA SER A 392 21.14 1.81 16.79
C SER A 392 19.86 1.15 16.27
N ASP A 393 19.82 0.74 14.99
CA ASP A 393 18.60 0.16 14.42
C ASP A 393 18.26 -1.19 15.04
N ASP A 394 17.04 -1.30 15.54
CA ASP A 394 16.46 -2.59 15.90
C ASP A 394 16.00 -3.39 14.67
N HIS A 395 15.62 -4.65 14.90
CA HIS A 395 15.19 -5.56 13.84
C HIS A 395 14.05 -5.00 12.99
N THR A 396 13.02 -4.42 13.62
CA THR A 396 11.85 -3.89 12.91
C THR A 396 12.14 -2.57 12.20
N MET A 397 13.06 -1.77 12.71
CA MET A 397 13.53 -0.55 12.05
C MET A 397 14.22 -0.87 10.72
N LYS A 398 15.03 -1.94 10.68
CA LYS A 398 15.66 -2.41 9.44
C LYS A 398 14.63 -2.86 8.41
N LEU A 399 13.61 -3.62 8.84
CA LEU A 399 12.50 -4.04 7.97
C LEU A 399 11.69 -2.84 7.46
N LEU A 400 11.41 -1.86 8.33
CA LEU A 400 10.69 -0.65 7.97
C LEU A 400 11.48 0.20 6.97
N ARG A 401 12.80 0.33 7.15
CA ARG A 401 13.65 1.04 6.20
C ARG A 401 13.65 0.38 4.84
N ASN A 402 13.78 -0.94 4.78
CA ASN A 402 13.69 -1.66 3.51
C ASN A 402 12.35 -1.40 2.82
N LEU A 403 11.24 -1.50 3.56
CA LEU A 403 9.90 -1.22 3.04
C LEU A 403 9.75 0.21 2.51
N MET A 404 10.18 1.21 3.29
CA MET A 404 10.16 2.62 2.89
C MET A 404 11.01 2.86 1.64
N LEU A 405 12.23 2.33 1.60
CA LEU A 405 13.16 2.51 0.49
C LEU A 405 12.65 1.87 -0.79
N THR A 406 12.09 0.65 -0.73
CA THR A 406 11.48 -0.03 -1.88
C THR A 406 10.44 0.88 -2.53
N TRP A 407 9.48 1.37 -1.76
CA TRP A 407 8.42 2.24 -2.28
C TRP A 407 8.93 3.60 -2.75
N SER A 408 9.82 4.24 -1.97
CA SER A 408 10.35 5.56 -2.31
C SER A 408 11.10 5.53 -3.65
N CYS A 409 12.00 4.56 -3.81
CA CYS A 409 12.79 4.42 -5.03
C CYS A 409 11.93 3.95 -6.22
N ASP A 410 11.05 2.96 -6.04
CA ASP A 410 10.15 2.47 -7.10
C ASP A 410 9.21 3.57 -7.62
N TYR A 411 8.87 4.55 -6.78
CA TYR A 411 7.99 5.66 -7.12
C TYR A 411 8.73 6.91 -7.64
N GLY A 412 10.04 6.83 -7.83
CA GLY A 412 10.81 7.88 -8.48
C GLY A 412 11.36 8.97 -7.54
N ASN A 413 11.44 8.69 -6.23
CA ASN A 413 12.11 9.60 -5.29
C ASN A 413 13.59 9.78 -5.69
N ARG A 414 13.95 11.00 -6.11
CA ARG A 414 15.29 11.29 -6.66
C ARG A 414 16.41 11.06 -5.67
N ASP A 415 16.18 11.39 -4.40
CA ASP A 415 17.20 11.24 -3.36
C ASP A 415 17.47 9.75 -3.08
N CYS A 416 16.40 8.94 -3.02
CA CYS A 416 16.51 7.49 -2.86
C CYS A 416 17.25 6.85 -4.04
N ILE A 417 16.91 7.27 -5.27
CA ILE A 417 17.54 6.76 -6.50
C ILE A 417 19.01 7.16 -6.55
N SER A 418 19.34 8.44 -6.32
CA SER A 418 20.72 8.92 -6.34
C SER A 418 21.56 8.16 -5.31
N TRP A 419 21.07 8.07 -4.07
CA TRP A 419 21.74 7.33 -3.01
C TRP A 419 21.98 5.87 -3.39
N SER A 420 21.00 5.21 -4.00
CA SER A 420 21.13 3.81 -4.44
C SER A 420 22.19 3.65 -5.53
N ILE A 421 22.20 4.54 -6.54
CA ILE A 421 23.19 4.52 -7.62
C ILE A 421 24.60 4.79 -7.07
N ASP A 422 24.76 5.82 -6.24
CA ASP A 422 26.06 6.20 -5.67
C ASP A 422 26.63 5.09 -4.77
N THR A 423 25.76 4.45 -3.98
CA THR A 423 26.12 3.31 -3.12
C THR A 423 26.56 2.11 -3.97
N PHE A 424 25.85 1.81 -5.06
CA PHE A 424 26.20 0.71 -5.95
C PHE A 424 27.47 0.97 -6.76
N ALA A 425 27.64 2.20 -7.27
CA ALA A 425 28.84 2.62 -7.99
C ALA A 425 30.09 2.51 -7.12
N THR A 426 29.97 2.84 -5.83
CA THR A 426 31.04 2.63 -4.84
C THR A 426 31.43 1.15 -4.75
N ALA A 427 30.45 0.26 -4.56
CA ALA A 427 30.69 -1.18 -4.52
C ALA A 427 31.33 -1.74 -5.82
N MET A 428 30.88 -1.28 -6.98
CA MET A 428 31.51 -1.63 -8.26
C MET A 428 32.99 -1.20 -8.33
N SER A 429 33.31 0.00 -7.83
CA SER A 429 34.70 0.49 -7.80
C SER A 429 35.61 -0.32 -6.87
N GLU A 430 35.04 -0.93 -5.84
CA GLU A 430 35.71 -1.85 -4.91
C GLU A 430 35.74 -3.30 -5.42
N GLY A 431 35.05 -3.59 -6.53
CA GLY A 431 34.98 -4.91 -7.17
C GLY A 431 34.12 -5.94 -6.43
N ASN A 432 33.37 -5.55 -5.41
CA ASN A 432 32.49 -6.45 -4.64
C ASN A 432 31.39 -5.67 -3.90
N THR A 433 30.35 -6.37 -3.41
CA THR A 433 29.19 -5.74 -2.77
C THR A 433 29.24 -5.68 -1.24
N SER A 434 30.40 -5.98 -0.63
CA SER A 434 30.52 -6.09 0.84
C SER A 434 30.31 -4.76 1.56
N SER A 435 30.56 -3.63 0.92
CA SER A 435 30.32 -2.29 1.46
C SER A 435 28.84 -1.92 1.55
N ILE A 436 27.96 -2.66 0.85
CA ILE A 436 26.52 -2.44 0.88
C ILE A 436 25.92 -3.25 2.03
N PRO A 437 25.29 -2.61 3.04
CA PRO A 437 24.65 -3.32 4.14
C PRO A 437 23.58 -4.29 3.64
N PRO A 438 23.51 -5.53 4.15
CA PRO A 438 22.60 -6.56 3.66
C PRO A 438 21.13 -6.12 3.52
N ASP A 439 20.58 -5.41 4.52
CA ASP A 439 19.15 -5.10 4.53
C ASP A 439 18.74 -4.06 3.48
N VAL A 440 19.69 -3.34 2.87
CA VAL A 440 19.41 -2.40 1.78
C VAL A 440 19.83 -2.91 0.39
N ARG A 441 20.53 -4.06 0.30
CA ARG A 441 21.00 -4.62 -0.98
C ARG A 441 19.90 -4.79 -2.00
N THR A 442 18.73 -5.30 -1.60
CA THR A 442 17.60 -5.48 -2.53
C THR A 442 17.22 -4.16 -3.22
N VAL A 443 17.16 -3.05 -2.47
CA VAL A 443 16.83 -1.74 -3.04
C VAL A 443 17.97 -1.21 -3.89
N VAL A 444 19.19 -1.24 -3.37
CA VAL A 444 20.38 -0.70 -4.03
C VAL A 444 20.61 -1.42 -5.37
N TYR A 445 20.64 -2.76 -5.37
CA TYR A 445 20.82 -3.56 -6.57
C TYR A 445 19.71 -3.33 -7.60
N CYS A 446 18.44 -3.41 -7.16
CA CYS A 446 17.31 -3.27 -8.07
C CYS A 446 17.27 -1.89 -8.74
N ASN A 447 17.60 -0.82 -8.01
CA ASN A 447 17.63 0.53 -8.57
C ASN A 447 18.83 0.77 -9.47
N ALA A 448 20.01 0.23 -9.13
CA ALA A 448 21.16 0.27 -10.03
C ALA A 448 20.85 -0.40 -11.37
N LEU A 449 20.17 -1.56 -11.36
CA LEU A 449 19.75 -2.25 -12.57
C LEU A 449 18.66 -1.50 -13.36
N ARG A 450 17.78 -0.78 -12.67
CA ARG A 450 16.70 -0.01 -13.30
C ARG A 450 17.22 1.23 -14.02
N GLN A 451 18.27 1.85 -13.49
CA GLN A 451 18.87 3.09 -13.98
C GLN A 451 20.12 2.87 -14.83
N GLY A 452 20.78 1.72 -14.67
CA GLY A 452 21.97 1.30 -15.41
C GLY A 452 21.66 0.49 -16.66
N GLY A 453 22.67 -0.20 -17.17
CA GLY A 453 22.61 -1.02 -18.37
C GLY A 453 23.21 -2.41 -18.17
N GLU A 454 23.84 -2.93 -19.23
CA GLU A 454 24.43 -4.27 -19.21
C GLU A 454 25.64 -4.37 -18.27
N VAL A 455 26.36 -3.27 -18.04
CA VAL A 455 27.55 -3.23 -17.16
C VAL A 455 27.19 -3.55 -15.71
N GLU A 456 26.18 -2.87 -15.16
CA GLU A 456 25.69 -3.10 -13.79
C GLU A 456 25.08 -4.50 -13.65
N TRP A 457 24.41 -4.98 -14.71
CA TRP A 457 23.82 -6.31 -14.75
C TRP A 457 24.88 -7.41 -14.73
N ASP A 458 25.89 -7.31 -15.59
CA ASP A 458 26.97 -8.29 -15.68
C ASP A 458 27.80 -8.30 -14.38
N PHE A 459 28.03 -7.14 -13.74
CA PHE A 459 28.66 -7.08 -12.42
C PHE A 459 27.89 -7.91 -11.37
N LEU A 460 26.57 -7.72 -11.24
CA LEU A 460 25.78 -8.52 -10.30
C LEU A 460 25.71 -10.01 -10.69
N TRP A 461 25.70 -10.32 -11.98
CA TRP A 461 25.79 -11.70 -12.45
C TRP A 461 27.11 -12.35 -12.01
N GLU A 462 28.24 -11.64 -12.09
CA GLU A 462 29.53 -12.11 -11.57
C GLU A 462 29.51 -12.29 -10.05
N GLN A 463 28.90 -11.37 -9.30
CA GLN A 463 28.71 -11.53 -7.85
C GLN A 463 27.86 -12.77 -7.52
N TYR A 464 26.83 -13.07 -8.32
CA TYR A 464 26.04 -14.30 -8.17
C TYR A 464 26.89 -15.57 -8.39
N LEU A 465 27.71 -15.59 -9.45
CA LEU A 465 28.55 -16.74 -9.79
C LEU A 465 29.66 -16.98 -8.76
N THR A 466 30.17 -15.92 -8.13
CA THR A 466 31.28 -15.99 -7.18
C THR A 466 30.83 -16.15 -5.73
N SER A 467 29.58 -15.82 -5.40
CA SER A 467 29.05 -15.95 -4.04
C SER A 467 28.89 -17.41 -3.62
N GLU A 468 29.44 -17.73 -2.44
CA GLU A 468 29.24 -19.02 -1.76
C GLU A 468 28.03 -19.00 -0.81
N VAL A 469 27.35 -17.86 -0.66
CA VAL A 469 26.24 -17.67 0.30
C VAL A 469 24.90 -17.77 -0.41
N SER A 470 24.17 -18.85 -0.14
CA SER A 470 22.88 -19.14 -0.80
C SER A 470 21.81 -18.03 -0.64
N THR A 471 21.82 -17.27 0.46
CA THR A 471 20.90 -16.14 0.65
C THR A 471 21.24 -14.96 -0.28
N GLU A 472 22.52 -14.68 -0.51
CA GLU A 472 22.96 -13.63 -1.44
C GLU A 472 22.65 -14.04 -2.88
N GLN A 473 22.94 -15.29 -3.26
CA GLN A 473 22.58 -15.82 -4.58
C GLN A 473 21.07 -15.68 -4.86
N ALA A 474 20.23 -16.03 -3.89
CA ALA A 474 18.78 -15.90 -4.00
C ALA A 474 18.33 -14.44 -4.14
N LEU A 475 18.96 -13.52 -3.40
CA LEU A 475 18.69 -12.09 -3.48
C LEU A 475 19.05 -11.54 -4.87
N ILE A 476 20.26 -11.85 -5.37
CA ILE A 476 20.72 -11.38 -6.68
C ILE A 476 19.78 -11.87 -7.80
N LEU A 477 19.42 -13.16 -7.80
CA LEU A 477 18.43 -13.69 -8.76
C LEU A 477 17.06 -13.00 -8.63
N GLY A 478 16.68 -12.58 -7.42
CA GLY A 478 15.45 -11.84 -7.18
C GLY A 478 15.44 -10.42 -7.76
N VAL A 479 16.61 -9.80 -7.98
CA VAL A 479 16.71 -8.40 -8.43
C VAL A 479 17.22 -8.23 -9.86
N LEU A 480 17.87 -9.23 -10.46
CA LEU A 480 18.34 -9.16 -11.86
C LEU A 480 17.23 -8.87 -12.88
N GLY A 481 15.97 -9.15 -12.52
CA GLY A 481 14.78 -8.79 -13.32
C GLY A 481 14.37 -7.31 -13.24
N CYS A 482 14.98 -6.50 -12.38
CA CYS A 482 14.68 -5.06 -12.24
C CYS A 482 15.16 -4.20 -13.42
N THR A 483 15.91 -4.77 -14.37
CA THR A 483 16.36 -4.05 -15.56
C THR A 483 15.20 -3.51 -16.39
N THR A 484 15.38 -2.31 -16.96
CA THR A 484 14.45 -1.69 -17.91
C THR A 484 14.82 -1.95 -19.36
N ASN A 485 15.93 -2.67 -19.60
CA ASN A 485 16.41 -3.01 -20.93
C ASN A 485 15.85 -4.38 -21.37
N GLU A 486 15.02 -4.37 -22.43
CA GLU A 486 14.35 -5.58 -22.95
C GLU A 486 15.36 -6.68 -23.32
N ASN A 487 16.48 -6.33 -23.97
CA ASN A 487 17.48 -7.31 -24.40
C ASN A 487 18.14 -7.98 -23.20
N VAL A 488 18.43 -7.22 -22.13
CA VAL A 488 19.00 -7.77 -20.89
C VAL A 488 17.97 -8.64 -20.16
N ALA A 489 16.70 -8.23 -20.13
CA ALA A 489 15.62 -9.03 -19.57
C ALA A 489 15.44 -10.36 -20.33
N HIS A 490 15.48 -10.35 -21.67
CA HIS A 490 15.43 -11.55 -22.49
C HIS A 490 16.67 -12.43 -22.31
N LYS A 491 17.88 -11.84 -22.25
CA LYS A 491 19.14 -12.54 -21.88
C LYS A 491 18.96 -13.26 -20.55
N TYR A 492 18.32 -12.63 -19.57
CA TYR A 492 18.08 -13.24 -18.26
C TYR A 492 17.04 -14.37 -18.31
N LEU A 493 15.88 -14.13 -18.93
CA LEU A 493 14.83 -15.14 -19.09
C LEU A 493 15.32 -16.37 -19.87
N ARG A 494 16.17 -16.17 -20.88
CA ARG A 494 16.79 -17.25 -21.65
C ARG A 494 17.60 -18.21 -20.78
N LYS A 495 18.22 -17.73 -19.70
CA LYS A 495 18.96 -18.59 -18.73
C LYS A 495 18.06 -19.62 -18.04
N THR A 496 16.74 -19.43 -18.01
CA THR A 496 15.80 -20.41 -17.43
C THR A 496 15.62 -21.66 -18.27
N ILE A 497 16.00 -21.61 -19.54
CA ILE A 497 15.87 -22.69 -20.54
C ILE A 497 17.22 -23.00 -21.21
N THR A 498 18.33 -22.63 -20.56
CA THR A 498 19.68 -22.89 -21.05
C THR A 498 20.34 -23.94 -20.16
N GLU A 499 20.82 -25.03 -20.76
CA GLU A 499 21.67 -26.00 -20.06
C GLU A 499 22.94 -25.29 -19.55
N ASP A 500 23.39 -25.65 -18.35
CA ASP A 500 24.57 -25.04 -17.70
C ASP A 500 24.48 -23.52 -17.46
N SER A 501 23.28 -22.97 -17.27
CA SER A 501 23.10 -21.55 -16.95
C SER A 501 23.64 -21.11 -15.58
N TYR A 502 24.19 -22.03 -14.80
CA TYR A 502 24.59 -21.88 -13.39
C TYR A 502 23.41 -21.57 -12.43
N ILE A 503 22.17 -21.63 -12.91
CA ILE A 503 20.96 -21.44 -12.09
C ILE A 503 20.44 -22.80 -11.66
N ARG A 504 20.29 -22.99 -10.35
CA ARG A 504 19.70 -24.23 -9.81
C ARG A 504 18.23 -24.30 -10.17
N ALA A 505 17.74 -25.49 -10.53
CA ALA A 505 16.32 -25.70 -10.89
C ALA A 505 15.34 -25.17 -9.83
N GLN A 506 15.71 -25.28 -8.54
CA GLN A 506 14.89 -24.81 -7.41
C GLN A 506 14.76 -23.28 -7.29
N ASP A 507 15.60 -22.52 -8.01
CA ASP A 507 15.68 -21.05 -7.98
C ASP A 507 15.02 -20.41 -9.22
N ILE A 508 14.71 -21.18 -10.27
CA ILE A 508 14.08 -20.70 -11.52
C ILE A 508 12.74 -20.00 -11.25
N SER A 509 11.98 -20.46 -10.26
CA SER A 509 10.66 -19.89 -9.92
C SER A 509 10.70 -18.44 -9.45
N ARG A 510 11.89 -17.87 -9.18
CA ARG A 510 12.07 -16.46 -8.80
C ARG A 510 12.28 -15.52 -10.00
N ILE A 511 12.68 -16.07 -11.14
CA ILE A 511 13.21 -15.30 -12.27
C ILE A 511 12.09 -14.61 -13.04
N TYR A 512 11.06 -15.35 -13.44
CA TYR A 512 9.93 -14.76 -14.15
C TYR A 512 9.23 -13.67 -13.32
N PRO A 513 8.90 -13.91 -12.03
CA PRO A 513 8.35 -12.86 -11.17
C PRO A 513 9.23 -11.63 -11.01
N SER A 514 10.55 -11.75 -10.97
CA SER A 514 11.42 -10.57 -10.84
C SER A 514 11.37 -9.68 -12.09
N VAL A 515 11.08 -10.26 -13.27
CA VAL A 515 10.87 -9.50 -14.50
C VAL A 515 9.46 -8.91 -14.53
N TYR A 516 8.40 -9.72 -14.48
CA TYR A 516 7.05 -9.20 -14.77
C TYR A 516 6.44 -8.31 -13.68
N ASN A 517 7.03 -8.26 -12.47
CA ASN A 517 6.60 -7.30 -11.44
C ASN A 517 7.14 -5.88 -11.68
N ASN A 518 8.01 -5.68 -12.67
CA ASN A 518 8.48 -4.38 -13.12
C ASN A 518 7.46 -3.72 -14.08
N PRO A 519 7.24 -2.38 -14.04
CA PRO A 519 6.40 -1.66 -15.01
C PRO A 519 6.50 -2.09 -16.48
N TYR A 520 7.69 -2.32 -17.01
CA TYR A 520 7.89 -2.74 -18.40
C TYR A 520 7.98 -4.27 -18.57
N GLY A 521 8.16 -4.99 -17.48
CA GLY A 521 8.52 -6.40 -17.51
C GLY A 521 7.39 -7.33 -17.92
N VAL A 522 6.12 -6.90 -17.82
CA VAL A 522 4.98 -7.67 -18.33
C VAL A 522 5.11 -7.84 -19.85
N ASP A 523 5.34 -6.75 -20.58
CA ASP A 523 5.51 -6.79 -22.03
C ASP A 523 6.77 -7.57 -22.43
N PHE A 524 7.88 -7.40 -21.70
CA PHE A 524 9.10 -8.18 -21.95
C PHE A 524 8.86 -9.68 -21.77
N ALA A 525 8.14 -10.08 -20.74
CA ALA A 525 7.85 -11.48 -20.46
C ALA A 525 6.84 -12.08 -21.45
N ILE A 526 5.81 -11.33 -21.87
CA ILE A 526 4.89 -11.77 -22.94
C ILE A 526 5.66 -11.95 -24.26
N SER A 527 6.50 -10.99 -24.63
CA SER A 527 7.36 -11.03 -25.82
C SER A 527 8.29 -12.26 -25.78
N PHE A 528 8.97 -12.48 -24.65
CA PHE A 528 9.84 -13.65 -24.47
C PHE A 528 9.06 -14.97 -24.59
N LEU A 529 7.90 -15.10 -23.95
CA LEU A 529 7.06 -16.29 -24.05
C LEU A 529 6.63 -16.54 -25.51
N ALA A 530 6.09 -15.53 -26.18
CA ALA A 530 5.64 -15.66 -27.56
C ALA A 530 6.75 -16.14 -28.50
N ASN A 531 7.98 -15.65 -28.30
CA ASN A 531 9.11 -15.99 -29.14
C ASN A 531 9.81 -17.32 -28.78
N ASN A 532 9.65 -17.83 -27.55
CA ASN A 532 10.43 -18.98 -27.05
C ASN A 532 9.57 -20.14 -26.52
N TYR A 533 8.23 -20.11 -26.64
CA TYR A 533 7.37 -21.11 -25.98
C TYR A 533 7.68 -22.57 -26.37
N LYS A 534 8.06 -22.83 -27.62
CA LYS A 534 8.42 -24.18 -28.09
C LYS A 534 9.66 -24.70 -27.37
N GLU A 535 10.68 -23.86 -27.26
CA GLU A 535 11.92 -24.20 -26.55
C GLU A 535 11.67 -24.38 -25.05
N ILE A 536 10.78 -23.58 -24.46
CA ILE A 536 10.37 -23.74 -23.06
C ILE A 536 9.69 -25.11 -22.86
N LEU A 537 8.79 -25.51 -23.75
CA LEU A 537 8.14 -26.82 -23.70
C LEU A 537 9.18 -27.93 -23.84
N GLU A 538 10.03 -27.89 -24.87
CA GLU A 538 11.06 -28.89 -25.12
C GLU A 538 12.00 -29.06 -23.92
N PHE A 539 12.51 -27.95 -23.36
CA PHE A 539 13.38 -27.96 -22.18
C PHE A 539 12.72 -28.58 -20.94
N ASN A 540 11.39 -28.43 -20.81
CA ASN A 540 10.62 -28.97 -19.69
C ASN A 540 9.95 -30.31 -20.01
N ASN A 541 10.52 -31.11 -20.92
CA ASN A 541 9.99 -32.42 -21.34
C ASN A 541 8.53 -32.34 -21.85
N ASN A 542 8.21 -31.28 -22.60
CA ASN A 542 6.88 -30.96 -23.14
C ASN A 542 5.79 -30.82 -22.07
N ALA A 543 6.17 -30.45 -20.84
CA ALA A 543 5.20 -30.20 -19.78
C ALA A 543 4.45 -28.88 -20.01
N VAL A 544 3.19 -28.96 -20.42
CA VAL A 544 2.29 -27.79 -20.60
C VAL A 544 2.15 -26.95 -19.31
N SER A 545 2.35 -27.57 -18.14
CA SER A 545 2.37 -26.88 -16.84
C SER A 545 3.47 -25.81 -16.76
N SER A 546 4.58 -25.95 -17.51
CA SER A 546 5.64 -24.94 -17.57
C SER A 546 5.14 -23.62 -18.14
N ILE A 547 4.34 -23.64 -19.22
CA ILE A 547 3.77 -22.44 -19.82
C ILE A 547 2.64 -21.88 -18.95
N THR A 548 1.70 -22.72 -18.52
CA THR A 548 0.51 -22.26 -17.78
C THR A 548 0.85 -21.68 -16.39
N ASN A 549 1.89 -22.18 -15.72
CA ASN A 549 2.38 -21.60 -14.46
C ASN A 549 3.00 -20.21 -14.65
N LEU A 550 3.76 -20.00 -15.73
CA LEU A 550 4.34 -18.70 -16.05
C LEU A 550 3.26 -17.67 -16.37
N VAL A 551 2.25 -18.08 -17.13
CA VAL A 551 1.14 -17.19 -17.50
C VAL A 551 0.24 -16.87 -16.31
N SER A 552 0.07 -17.78 -15.35
CA SER A 552 -0.69 -17.49 -14.12
C SER A 552 -0.13 -16.26 -13.38
N GLY A 553 1.20 -16.16 -13.27
CA GLY A 553 1.89 -15.00 -12.72
C GLY A 553 1.64 -13.72 -13.55
N LEU A 554 1.81 -13.80 -14.87
CA LEU A 554 1.61 -12.67 -15.78
C LEU A 554 0.17 -12.14 -15.76
N ALA A 555 -0.82 -13.02 -15.81
CA ALA A 555 -2.23 -12.66 -15.80
C ALA A 555 -2.62 -11.89 -14.52
N SER A 556 -1.95 -12.16 -13.39
CA SER A 556 -2.15 -11.42 -12.15
C SER A 556 -1.60 -9.97 -12.19
N ALA A 557 -0.60 -9.74 -13.05
CA ALA A 557 0.10 -8.46 -13.23
C ALA A 557 -0.48 -7.58 -14.35
N ILE A 558 -1.29 -8.15 -15.26
CA ILE A 558 -1.97 -7.40 -16.33
C ILE A 558 -2.82 -6.27 -15.75
N SER A 559 -2.67 -5.09 -16.36
CA SER A 559 -3.33 -3.85 -15.92
C SER A 559 -4.00 -3.06 -17.05
N SER A 560 -3.81 -3.45 -18.32
CA SER A 560 -4.41 -2.78 -19.47
C SER A 560 -5.07 -3.76 -20.45
N GLN A 561 -6.01 -3.24 -21.25
CA GLN A 561 -6.66 -4.01 -22.31
C GLN A 561 -5.65 -4.52 -23.36
N ASP A 562 -4.67 -3.69 -23.72
CA ASP A 562 -3.61 -4.06 -24.67
C ASP A 562 -2.80 -5.29 -24.20
N GLN A 563 -2.39 -5.32 -22.92
CA GLN A 563 -1.67 -6.47 -22.35
C GLN A 563 -2.54 -7.74 -22.35
N LEU A 564 -3.84 -7.60 -22.07
CA LEU A 564 -4.78 -8.71 -22.12
C LEU A 564 -4.94 -9.27 -23.53
N ASP A 565 -5.06 -8.38 -24.53
CA ASP A 565 -5.20 -8.77 -25.94
C ASP A 565 -3.94 -9.48 -26.43
N LYS A 566 -2.75 -8.97 -26.11
CA LYS A 566 -1.46 -9.65 -26.38
C LYS A 566 -1.42 -11.06 -25.78
N LEU A 567 -1.84 -11.22 -24.52
CA LEU A 567 -1.85 -12.52 -23.85
C LEU A 567 -2.87 -13.49 -24.47
N ARG A 568 -4.05 -12.98 -24.84
CA ARG A 568 -5.10 -13.76 -25.52
C ARG A 568 -4.64 -14.21 -26.91
N SER A 569 -4.01 -13.32 -27.68
CA SER A 569 -3.43 -13.66 -28.98
C SER A 569 -2.35 -14.73 -28.84
N PHE A 570 -1.48 -14.63 -27.84
CA PHE A 570 -0.50 -15.68 -27.54
C PHE A 570 -1.18 -17.03 -27.29
N PHE A 571 -2.17 -17.11 -26.39
CA PHE A 571 -2.88 -18.37 -26.14
C PHE A 571 -3.59 -18.94 -27.36
N THR A 572 -4.18 -18.07 -28.18
CA THR A 572 -4.82 -18.49 -29.44
C THR A 572 -3.79 -19.16 -30.36
N SER A 573 -2.59 -18.57 -30.47
CA SER A 573 -1.52 -19.07 -31.34
C SER A 573 -0.94 -20.42 -30.92
N ILE A 574 -1.06 -20.81 -29.64
CA ILE A 574 -0.52 -22.07 -29.09
C ILE A 574 -1.61 -23.07 -28.68
N SER A 575 -2.85 -22.85 -29.09
CA SER A 575 -4.02 -23.61 -28.64
C SER A 575 -3.91 -25.11 -28.89
N GLU A 576 -3.35 -25.51 -30.04
CA GLU A 576 -3.09 -26.91 -30.38
C GLU A 576 -2.04 -27.55 -29.44
N ASP A 577 -0.97 -26.83 -29.14
CA ASP A 577 0.15 -27.31 -28.30
C ASP A 577 -0.24 -27.44 -26.82
N LEU A 578 -1.20 -26.64 -26.34
CA LEU A 578 -1.69 -26.68 -24.95
C LEU A 578 -2.62 -27.86 -24.66
N GLY A 579 -3.35 -28.35 -25.67
CA GLY A 579 -4.45 -29.29 -25.49
C GLY A 579 -5.58 -28.75 -24.60
N GLU A 580 -6.59 -29.57 -24.35
CA GLU A 580 -7.83 -29.17 -23.67
C GLU A 580 -7.59 -28.67 -22.23
N SER A 581 -6.77 -29.39 -21.45
CA SER A 581 -6.48 -29.03 -20.04
C SER A 581 -5.63 -27.76 -19.91
N GLY A 582 -4.68 -27.55 -20.83
CA GLY A 582 -3.87 -26.33 -20.90
C GLY A 582 -4.71 -25.13 -21.29
N LEU A 583 -5.62 -25.30 -22.26
CA LEU A 583 -6.59 -24.28 -22.67
C LEU A 583 -7.54 -23.89 -21.54
N ALA A 584 -8.07 -24.85 -20.77
CA ALA A 584 -8.90 -24.55 -19.62
C ALA A 584 -8.16 -23.73 -18.55
N THR A 585 -6.88 -24.03 -18.32
CA THR A 585 -6.03 -23.27 -17.39
C THR A 585 -5.70 -21.87 -17.92
N ALA A 586 -5.41 -21.77 -19.22
CA ALA A 586 -5.19 -20.51 -19.91
C ALA A 586 -6.41 -19.59 -19.81
N GLU A 587 -7.60 -20.13 -20.07
CA GLU A 587 -8.86 -19.40 -19.95
C GLU A 587 -9.10 -18.94 -18.51
N ALA A 588 -8.88 -19.80 -17.50
CA ALA A 588 -8.99 -19.40 -16.09
C ALA A 588 -8.06 -18.22 -15.72
N ASN A 589 -6.84 -18.19 -16.29
CA ASN A 589 -5.90 -17.09 -16.13
C ASN A 589 -6.39 -15.81 -16.82
N LEU A 590 -6.88 -15.90 -18.07
CA LEU A 590 -7.47 -14.77 -18.79
C LEU A 590 -8.68 -14.19 -18.05
N GLN A 591 -9.54 -15.05 -17.50
CA GLN A 591 -10.66 -14.63 -16.65
C GLN A 591 -10.17 -13.89 -15.39
N SER A 592 -9.01 -14.25 -14.84
CA SER A 592 -8.40 -13.51 -13.73
C SER A 592 -8.01 -12.09 -14.12
N ALA A 593 -7.41 -11.92 -15.30
CA ALA A 593 -7.03 -10.61 -15.84
C ALA A 593 -8.26 -9.76 -16.20
N LEU A 594 -9.28 -10.35 -16.86
CA LEU A 594 -10.56 -9.69 -17.15
C LEU A 594 -11.23 -9.16 -15.88
N ARG A 595 -11.25 -9.94 -14.80
CA ARG A 595 -11.78 -9.51 -13.50
C ARG A 595 -11.02 -8.32 -12.91
N ASN A 596 -9.72 -8.21 -13.17
CA ASN A 596 -8.94 -7.06 -12.71
C ASN A 596 -9.33 -5.76 -13.46
N LEU A 597 -9.67 -5.87 -14.75
CA LEU A 597 -10.16 -4.76 -15.55
C LEU A 597 -11.58 -4.36 -15.14
N ALA A 598 -12.48 -5.32 -14.93
CA ALA A 598 -13.84 -5.05 -14.42
C ALA A 598 -13.82 -4.32 -13.07
N TRP A 599 -12.95 -4.74 -12.15
CA TRP A 599 -12.76 -4.03 -10.88
C TRP A 599 -12.35 -2.56 -11.08
N LEU A 600 -11.53 -2.28 -12.10
CA LEU A 600 -11.09 -0.93 -12.41
C LEU A 600 -12.23 -0.08 -12.98
N GLU A 601 -13.11 -0.65 -13.79
CA GLU A 601 -14.30 0.02 -14.30
C GLU A 601 -15.24 0.44 -13.15
N GLU A 602 -15.42 -0.43 -12.15
CA GLU A 602 -16.29 -0.16 -11.00
C GLU A 602 -15.70 0.88 -10.01
N ASN A 603 -14.40 0.81 -9.76
CA ASN A 603 -13.76 1.57 -8.67
C ASN A 603 -12.91 2.76 -9.16
N GLY A 604 -12.53 2.76 -10.44
CA GLY A 604 -11.58 3.69 -11.04
C GLY A 604 -12.03 5.15 -10.97
N GLY A 605 -13.33 5.43 -11.16
CA GLY A 605 -13.85 6.80 -11.11
C GLY A 605 -13.71 7.46 -9.72
N VAL A 606 -14.01 6.71 -8.65
CA VAL A 606 -13.87 7.20 -7.26
C VAL A 606 -12.41 7.42 -6.91
N ILE A 607 -11.53 6.49 -7.31
CA ILE A 607 -10.09 6.58 -7.06
C ILE A 607 -9.47 7.75 -7.85
N SER A 608 -9.77 7.88 -9.14
CA SER A 608 -9.29 8.98 -9.99
C SER A 608 -9.69 10.34 -9.39
N THR A 609 -10.96 10.49 -9.00
CA THR A 609 -11.45 11.72 -8.35
C THR A 609 -10.68 12.01 -7.06
N TRP A 610 -10.53 11.01 -6.19
CA TRP A 610 -9.86 11.19 -4.91
C TRP A 610 -8.37 11.52 -5.06
N VAL A 611 -7.66 10.84 -5.97
CA VAL A 611 -6.24 11.07 -6.23
C VAL A 611 -6.01 12.47 -6.81
N LYS A 612 -6.88 12.94 -7.71
CA LYS A 612 -6.86 14.31 -8.26
C LYS A 612 -7.05 15.38 -7.20
N GLU A 613 -7.84 15.11 -6.17
CA GLU A 613 -7.99 16.00 -5.02
C GLU A 613 -6.73 16.07 -4.15
N GLN A 614 -5.83 15.08 -4.22
CA GLN A 614 -4.57 15.09 -3.46
C GLN A 614 -3.43 15.78 -4.21
N ASP A 615 -3.59 16.08 -5.50
CA ASP A 615 -2.56 16.78 -6.28
C ASP A 615 -2.63 18.29 -6.04
N TYR A 616 -1.57 18.82 -5.40
CA TYR A 616 -1.37 20.25 -5.16
C TYR A 616 -0.52 20.92 -6.25
N ARG A 617 -0.17 20.20 -7.33
CA ARG A 617 0.55 20.76 -8.48
C ARG A 617 -0.39 21.07 -9.63
N LEU A 618 -0.07 22.12 -10.38
CA LEU A 618 -0.78 22.46 -11.61
C LEU A 618 -0.47 21.45 -12.72
N PRO A 619 -1.45 21.14 -13.59
CA PRO A 619 -1.20 20.38 -14.82
C PRO A 619 -0.18 21.08 -15.72
N ARG A 620 0.50 20.30 -16.56
CA ARG A 620 1.46 20.81 -17.55
C ARG A 620 0.88 21.03 -18.94
N ASP A 621 -0.43 20.84 -19.08
CA ASP A 621 -1.15 21.01 -20.34
C ASP A 621 -1.01 22.44 -20.87
N ILE A 622 -0.85 23.40 -19.97
CA ILE A 622 -0.65 24.82 -20.27
C ILE A 622 0.58 25.32 -19.52
N VAL A 623 1.46 26.03 -20.21
CA VAL A 623 2.62 26.67 -19.60
C VAL A 623 2.60 28.18 -19.84
N PRO A 624 2.91 29.01 -18.83
CA PRO A 624 2.96 30.45 -19.01
C PRO A 624 4.20 30.85 -19.82
N TYR A 625 4.04 31.76 -20.76
CA TYR A 625 5.13 32.28 -21.59
C TYR A 625 5.55 33.69 -21.19
N TYR A 626 4.57 34.57 -20.92
CA TYR A 626 4.80 35.98 -20.63
C TYR A 626 3.72 36.54 -19.69
N TYR A 627 4.12 37.39 -18.75
CA TYR A 627 3.22 38.08 -17.83
C TYR A 627 3.31 39.60 -18.02
N VAL A 628 2.17 40.26 -18.06
CA VAL A 628 2.04 41.71 -17.84
C VAL A 628 1.23 41.93 -16.57
N VAL A 629 1.92 42.26 -15.48
CA VAL A 629 1.31 42.50 -14.17
C VAL A 629 1.22 44.00 -13.92
N LYS A 630 0.04 44.48 -13.56
CA LYS A 630 -0.18 45.87 -13.11
C LYS A 630 -0.77 45.84 -11.71
N LEU A 631 -0.19 46.59 -10.79
CA LEU A 631 -0.65 46.72 -9.41
C LEU A 631 -0.80 48.21 -9.07
N THR A 632 -1.93 48.58 -8.47
CA THR A 632 -2.21 49.92 -7.96
C THR A 632 -2.43 49.81 -6.46
N SER A 633 -1.45 50.28 -5.69
CA SER A 633 -1.42 50.12 -4.24
C SER A 633 -1.98 51.36 -3.55
N ASP A 634 -2.95 51.15 -2.65
CA ASP A 634 -3.44 52.19 -1.75
C ASP A 634 -2.84 51.97 -0.35
N LEU A 635 -1.81 52.75 -0.02
CA LEU A 635 -1.12 52.71 1.27
C LEU A 635 -1.57 53.81 2.23
N ASP A 636 -2.42 54.72 1.76
CA ASP A 636 -2.88 55.89 2.52
C ASP A 636 -4.36 55.76 2.91
N GLY A 637 -5.09 54.80 2.33
CA GLY A 637 -6.45 54.43 2.70
C GLY A 637 -6.57 53.56 3.96
N ASP A 638 -7.76 53.56 4.56
CA ASP A 638 -8.06 52.81 5.79
C ASP A 638 -8.12 51.28 5.57
N THR A 639 -8.34 50.83 4.33
CA THR A 639 -8.55 49.42 3.98
C THR A 639 -7.28 48.67 3.58
N PHE A 640 -6.20 49.40 3.22
CA PHE A 640 -4.92 48.84 2.79
C PHE A 640 -5.08 47.75 1.71
N THR A 641 -5.83 48.08 0.67
CA THR A 641 -6.10 47.22 -0.48
C THR A 641 -5.23 47.61 -1.67
N TYR A 642 -5.14 46.73 -2.64
CA TYR A 642 -4.56 47.06 -3.94
C TYR A 642 -5.37 46.42 -5.07
N ASP A 643 -5.51 47.16 -6.16
CA ASP A 643 -6.16 46.69 -7.37
C ASP A 643 -5.11 46.17 -8.33
N GLY A 644 -5.41 45.04 -8.98
CA GLY A 644 -4.49 44.36 -9.87
C GLY A 644 -5.13 43.91 -11.17
N SER A 645 -4.32 43.90 -12.22
CA SER A 645 -4.64 43.21 -13.47
C SER A 645 -3.44 42.43 -13.95
N VAL A 646 -3.65 41.19 -14.40
CA VAL A 646 -2.62 40.37 -15.01
C VAL A 646 -3.07 39.86 -16.36
N ASP A 647 -2.23 40.06 -17.37
CA ASP A 647 -2.34 39.37 -18.66
C ASP A 647 -1.26 38.29 -18.72
N ILE A 648 -1.67 37.04 -18.90
CA ILE A 648 -0.78 35.88 -19.01
C ILE A 648 -0.87 35.32 -20.43
N THR A 649 0.21 35.38 -21.19
CA THR A 649 0.34 34.64 -22.44
C THR A 649 0.60 33.17 -22.11
N LEU A 650 -0.26 32.28 -22.58
CA LEU A 650 -0.26 30.85 -22.33
C LEU A 650 0.13 30.11 -23.61
N ASN A 651 1.01 29.10 -23.49
CA ASN A 651 1.26 28.11 -24.53
C ASN A 651 0.55 26.82 -24.18
N VAL A 652 -0.26 26.32 -25.10
CA VAL A 652 -1.01 25.08 -24.92
C VAL A 652 -0.18 23.92 -25.46
N SER A 653 0.09 22.94 -24.60
CA SER A 653 0.90 21.76 -24.92
C SER A 653 0.04 20.56 -25.29
N VAL A 654 -1.19 20.50 -24.75
CA VAL A 654 -2.17 19.44 -24.98
C VAL A 654 -3.56 20.09 -25.09
N ASP A 655 -4.40 19.59 -25.99
CA ASP A 655 -5.78 20.07 -26.14
C ASP A 655 -6.54 20.00 -24.81
N THR A 656 -7.14 21.11 -24.37
CA THR A 656 -7.80 21.17 -23.05
C THR A 656 -8.91 22.23 -23.00
N SER A 657 -10.00 21.93 -22.29
CA SER A 657 -11.12 22.87 -22.01
C SER A 657 -11.04 23.50 -20.62
N GLN A 658 -9.89 23.39 -19.94
CA GLN A 658 -9.72 23.91 -18.59
C GLN A 658 -8.37 24.58 -18.41
N ILE A 659 -8.37 25.74 -17.74
CA ILE A 659 -7.17 26.40 -17.24
C ILE A 659 -7.17 26.33 -15.71
N ILE A 660 -6.05 25.91 -15.13
CA ILE A 660 -5.83 25.92 -13.69
C ILE A 660 -4.56 26.72 -13.41
N LEU A 661 -4.64 27.69 -12.51
CA LEU A 661 -3.50 28.45 -11.99
C LEU A 661 -3.67 28.71 -10.49
N HIS A 662 -2.71 29.35 -9.84
CA HIS A 662 -2.81 29.64 -8.41
C HIS A 662 -3.44 31.01 -8.15
N ALA A 663 -4.29 31.09 -7.13
CA ALA A 663 -4.74 32.34 -6.52
C ALA A 663 -5.12 32.07 -5.05
N ASN A 664 -4.63 32.90 -4.13
CA ASN A 664 -4.92 32.77 -2.70
C ASN A 664 -5.17 34.16 -2.10
N ASP A 665 -6.24 34.31 -1.33
CA ASP A 665 -6.56 35.56 -0.64
C ASP A 665 -6.72 36.77 -1.59
N LEU A 666 -7.29 36.50 -2.76
CA LEU A 666 -7.58 37.48 -3.81
C LEU A 666 -9.06 37.41 -4.17
N GLU A 667 -9.68 38.57 -4.35
CA GLU A 667 -11.01 38.69 -4.94
C GLU A 667 -10.88 38.80 -6.46
N ILE A 668 -11.37 37.79 -7.19
CA ILE A 668 -11.34 37.81 -8.65
C ILE A 668 -12.57 38.54 -9.18
N ILE A 669 -12.34 39.69 -9.82
CA ILE A 669 -13.40 40.59 -10.31
C ILE A 669 -13.85 40.18 -11.71
N ASN A 670 -12.90 39.86 -12.60
CA ASN A 670 -13.19 39.51 -13.98
C ASN A 670 -12.10 38.62 -14.57
N THR A 671 -12.48 37.68 -15.42
CA THR A 671 -11.56 36.80 -16.15
C THR A 671 -11.99 36.74 -17.61
N ARG A 672 -11.05 36.91 -18.54
CA ARG A 672 -11.28 36.84 -19.99
C ARG A 672 -10.16 36.07 -20.65
N LEU A 673 -10.50 35.32 -21.68
CA LEU A 673 -9.55 34.57 -22.48
C LEU A 673 -9.70 34.95 -23.95
N ARG A 674 -8.58 35.22 -24.62
CA ARG A 674 -8.56 35.47 -26.06
C ARG A 674 -7.42 34.74 -26.75
N LYS A 675 -7.59 34.34 -28.00
CA LYS A 675 -6.51 33.77 -28.81
C LYS A 675 -5.55 34.87 -29.27
N VAL A 676 -4.25 34.55 -29.36
CA VAL A 676 -3.22 35.55 -29.73
C VAL A 676 -3.26 35.91 -31.21
N GLU A 677 -3.62 34.96 -32.07
CA GLU A 677 -3.55 35.12 -33.53
C GLU A 677 -4.59 36.10 -34.09
N ASP A 678 -5.84 35.96 -33.66
CA ASP A 678 -7.02 36.64 -34.23
C ASP A 678 -7.81 37.45 -33.18
N GLU A 679 -7.34 37.49 -31.93
CA GLU A 679 -8.01 38.12 -30.79
C GLU A 679 -9.42 37.58 -30.49
N GLU A 680 -9.77 36.39 -31.01
CA GLU A 680 -11.05 35.76 -30.75
C GLU A 680 -11.22 35.46 -29.26
N CYS A 681 -12.36 35.85 -28.70
CA CYS A 681 -12.67 35.63 -27.29
C CYS A 681 -13.23 34.22 -27.09
N ILE A 682 -12.59 33.45 -26.22
CA ILE A 682 -13.03 32.10 -25.85
C ILE A 682 -14.03 32.20 -24.70
N VAL A 683 -15.16 31.50 -24.82
CA VAL A 683 -16.22 31.54 -23.80
C VAL A 683 -15.81 30.76 -22.57
N ILE A 684 -15.86 31.44 -21.41
CA ILE A 684 -15.66 30.84 -20.08
C ILE A 684 -17.04 30.48 -19.53
N THR A 685 -17.25 29.20 -19.24
CA THR A 685 -18.54 28.68 -18.75
C THR A 685 -18.66 28.74 -17.23
N ALA A 686 -17.55 28.56 -16.51
CA ALA A 686 -17.51 28.63 -15.05
C ALA A 686 -16.11 28.99 -14.55
N THR A 687 -16.07 29.57 -13.35
CA THR A 687 -14.82 29.75 -12.59
C THR A 687 -15.02 29.32 -11.13
N ASN A 688 -13.96 28.83 -10.49
CA ASN A 688 -14.03 28.40 -9.09
C ASN A 688 -12.68 28.59 -8.38
N LEU A 689 -12.71 29.07 -7.13
CA LEU A 689 -11.55 29.15 -6.26
C LEU A 689 -11.57 28.00 -5.25
N ASP A 690 -10.57 27.14 -5.33
CA ASP A 690 -10.29 26.11 -4.33
C ASP A 690 -9.32 26.67 -3.29
N THR A 691 -9.87 27.03 -2.13
CA THR A 691 -9.11 27.63 -1.02
C THR A 691 -8.25 26.63 -0.26
N LEU A 692 -8.40 25.31 -0.49
CA LEU A 692 -7.56 24.30 0.14
C LEU A 692 -6.24 24.13 -0.64
N ARG A 693 -6.32 24.15 -1.97
CA ARG A 693 -5.16 23.96 -2.87
C ARG A 693 -4.60 25.27 -3.44
N ASP A 694 -5.26 26.38 -3.15
CA ASP A 694 -4.99 27.69 -3.75
C ASP A 694 -5.13 27.70 -5.28
N PHE A 695 -6.05 26.90 -5.83
CA PHE A 695 -6.28 26.79 -7.27
C PHE A 695 -7.42 27.68 -7.72
N TYR A 696 -7.23 28.33 -8.86
CA TYR A 696 -8.25 29.03 -9.61
C TYR A 696 -8.53 28.26 -10.90
N TYR A 697 -9.73 27.68 -10.95
CA TYR A 697 -10.24 26.91 -12.07
C TYR A 697 -11.01 27.80 -13.03
N ILE A 698 -10.75 27.64 -14.32
CA ILE A 698 -11.45 28.33 -15.40
C ILE A 698 -11.88 27.27 -16.41
N GLN A 699 -13.19 27.05 -16.51
CA GLN A 699 -13.79 26.10 -17.45
C GLN A 699 -14.20 26.81 -18.74
N LEU A 700 -13.92 26.19 -19.88
CA LEU A 700 -14.16 26.75 -21.21
C LEU A 700 -15.29 25.99 -21.92
N GLU A 701 -15.96 26.67 -22.85
CA GLU A 701 -16.99 26.04 -23.71
C GLU A 701 -16.37 25.15 -24.79
N GLU A 702 -15.18 25.53 -25.27
CA GLU A 702 -14.43 24.82 -26.30
C GLU A 702 -13.00 24.49 -25.84
N ASN A 703 -12.37 23.52 -26.51
CA ASN A 703 -10.98 23.15 -26.21
C ASN A 703 -10.01 24.19 -26.79
N LEU A 704 -9.03 24.57 -25.99
CA LEU A 704 -7.80 25.17 -26.47
C LEU A 704 -7.01 24.14 -27.27
N VAL A 705 -6.36 24.59 -28.34
CA VAL A 705 -5.66 23.72 -29.29
C VAL A 705 -4.16 23.68 -28.98
N ALA A 706 -3.58 22.48 -28.96
CA ALA A 706 -2.15 22.28 -28.75
C ALA A 706 -1.30 22.99 -29.81
N GLY A 707 -0.23 23.67 -29.37
CA GLY A 707 0.64 24.47 -30.21
C GLY A 707 0.22 25.94 -30.34
N GLU A 708 -1.01 26.29 -29.98
CA GLU A 708 -1.53 27.65 -30.06
C GLU A 708 -1.24 28.48 -28.79
N GLN A 709 -1.36 29.81 -28.93
CA GLN A 709 -1.18 30.76 -27.83
C GLN A 709 -2.46 31.53 -27.51
N TYR A 710 -2.67 31.77 -26.21
CA TYR A 710 -3.83 32.51 -25.68
C TYR A 710 -3.39 33.54 -24.66
N ILE A 711 -4.17 34.61 -24.48
CA ILE A 711 -3.97 35.62 -23.42
C ILE A 711 -5.11 35.50 -22.42
N LEU A 712 -4.75 35.11 -21.19
CA LEU A 712 -5.63 35.10 -20.04
C LEU A 712 -5.50 36.44 -19.29
N SER A 713 -6.57 37.22 -19.30
CA SER A 713 -6.67 38.51 -18.62
C SER A 713 -7.49 38.36 -17.34
N ILE A 714 -6.91 38.64 -16.18
CA ILE A 714 -7.58 38.57 -14.88
C ILE A 714 -7.49 39.92 -14.17
N VAL A 715 -8.62 40.45 -13.74
CA VAL A 715 -8.74 41.62 -12.86
C VAL A 715 -9.10 41.14 -11.46
N PHE A 716 -8.39 41.63 -10.46
CA PHE A 716 -8.51 41.17 -9.08
C PHE A 716 -8.22 42.29 -8.09
N GLN A 717 -8.64 42.10 -6.84
CA GLN A 717 -8.29 42.94 -5.71
C GLN A 717 -7.64 42.08 -4.62
N GLY A 718 -6.63 42.63 -3.95
CA GLY A 718 -5.93 42.00 -2.83
C GLY A 718 -5.78 42.93 -1.64
N HIS A 719 -5.34 42.37 -0.51
CA HIS A 719 -5.11 43.11 0.73
C HIS A 719 -3.62 43.13 1.10
N HIS A 720 -3.13 44.27 1.58
CA HIS A 720 -1.79 44.38 2.12
C HIS A 720 -1.69 43.72 3.50
N ARG A 721 -1.10 42.54 3.52
CA ARG A 721 -0.92 41.72 4.73
C ARG A 721 0.16 42.27 5.67
N GLU A 722 0.20 41.76 6.90
CA GLU A 722 1.23 42.11 7.91
C GLU A 722 2.21 40.95 8.19
N ASP A 723 1.96 39.76 7.64
CA ASP A 723 2.70 38.53 7.90
C ASP A 723 3.89 38.31 6.96
N MET A 724 4.27 39.34 6.20
CA MET A 724 5.40 39.33 5.26
C MET A 724 5.28 38.32 4.11
N TYR A 725 4.07 37.93 3.70
CA TYR A 725 3.83 37.06 2.55
C TYR A 725 3.11 37.79 1.42
N GLY A 726 3.49 37.53 0.17
CA GLY A 726 2.84 38.11 -1.01
C GLY A 726 3.18 39.60 -1.16
N PHE A 727 2.18 40.42 -1.45
CA PHE A 727 2.32 41.88 -1.56
C PHE A 727 1.84 42.55 -0.27
N TYR A 728 2.73 42.61 0.71
CA TYR A 728 2.43 42.96 2.11
C TYR A 728 2.81 44.42 2.43
N ARG A 729 2.28 44.95 3.53
CA ARG A 729 2.67 46.27 4.05
C ARG A 729 3.67 46.16 5.19
N SER A 730 4.55 47.14 5.28
CA SER A 730 5.41 47.41 6.42
C SER A 730 5.45 48.92 6.67
N TYR A 731 6.17 49.38 7.69
CA TYR A 731 6.31 50.80 7.99
C TYR A 731 7.73 51.16 8.41
N TYR A 732 8.07 52.43 8.24
CA TYR A 732 9.27 53.06 8.78
C TYR A 732 8.92 54.44 9.34
N TYR A 733 9.83 55.02 10.12
CA TYR A 733 9.71 56.42 10.53
C TYR A 733 10.56 57.27 9.60
N ASN A 734 9.95 58.29 8.99
CA ASN A 734 10.65 59.21 8.10
C ASN A 734 11.57 60.17 8.90
N GLU A 735 12.27 61.06 8.21
CA GLU A 735 13.19 62.02 8.84
C GLU A 735 12.50 63.01 9.80
N THR A 736 11.17 63.21 9.67
CA THR A 736 10.36 64.04 10.58
C THR A 736 9.82 63.27 11.79
N GLY A 737 10.06 61.95 11.86
CA GLY A 737 9.58 61.09 12.95
C GLY A 737 8.15 60.56 12.76
N ASP A 738 7.54 60.80 11.60
CA ASP A 738 6.20 60.31 11.26
C ASP A 738 6.26 58.89 10.69
N LYS A 739 5.25 58.07 11.02
CA LYS A 739 5.13 56.70 10.50
C LYS A 739 4.70 56.74 9.03
N SER A 740 5.51 56.20 8.13
CA SER A 740 5.22 56.05 6.71
C SER A 740 5.07 54.57 6.35
N TRP A 741 4.02 54.23 5.60
CA TRP A 741 3.78 52.87 5.11
C TRP A 741 4.56 52.58 3.84
N ILE A 742 4.96 51.33 3.65
CA ILE A 742 5.62 50.82 2.44
C ILE A 742 4.96 49.49 2.05
N ALA A 743 4.76 49.26 0.74
CA ALA A 743 4.41 47.95 0.21
C ALA A 743 5.67 47.21 -0.23
N SER A 744 5.77 45.93 0.09
CA SER A 744 6.91 45.08 -0.26
C SER A 744 6.42 43.71 -0.72
N THR A 745 7.25 43.02 -1.51
CA THR A 745 6.95 41.68 -1.99
C THR A 745 7.84 40.63 -1.33
N GLN A 746 7.25 39.51 -0.95
CA GLN A 746 7.98 38.30 -0.56
C GLN A 746 7.29 37.10 -1.20
N PHE A 747 7.94 36.52 -2.20
CA PHE A 747 7.38 35.48 -3.07
C PHE A 747 7.95 34.08 -2.79
N GLN A 748 8.75 33.89 -1.75
CA GLN A 748 9.22 32.56 -1.33
C GLN A 748 8.09 31.78 -0.61
N ALA A 749 7.94 30.46 -0.76
CA ALA A 749 8.10 29.68 -2.00
C ALA A 749 6.81 29.64 -2.83
N THR A 750 5.65 29.90 -2.21
CA THR A 750 4.30 29.86 -2.79
C THR A 750 3.52 31.15 -2.49
N SER A 751 4.24 32.26 -2.34
CA SER A 751 3.63 33.51 -1.88
C SER A 751 3.29 34.46 -3.03
N ALA A 752 3.75 34.18 -4.26
CA ALA A 752 3.41 35.03 -5.42
C ALA A 752 1.90 34.94 -5.74
N ARG A 753 1.29 33.77 -5.56
CA ARG A 753 -0.16 33.55 -5.73
C ARG A 753 -1.06 34.38 -4.79
N ARG A 754 -0.47 34.96 -3.75
CA ARG A 754 -1.14 35.91 -2.82
C ARG A 754 -1.04 37.35 -3.28
N ALA A 755 -0.16 37.65 -4.24
CA ALA A 755 -0.02 38.98 -4.81
C ALA A 755 -0.88 39.14 -6.08
N PHE A 756 -0.89 38.12 -6.94
CA PHE A 756 -1.70 38.09 -8.16
C PHE A 756 -1.90 36.64 -8.62
N PRO A 757 -2.97 36.33 -9.39
CA PRO A 757 -3.18 34.99 -9.92
C PRO A 757 -2.05 34.59 -10.87
N CYS A 758 -1.36 33.46 -10.60
CA CYS A 758 -0.21 33.04 -11.42
C CYS A 758 0.12 31.54 -11.30
N PHE A 759 0.98 31.06 -12.19
CA PHE A 759 1.55 29.71 -12.15
C PHE A 759 2.74 29.67 -11.16
N ASP A 760 2.42 29.81 -9.87
CA ASP A 760 3.38 29.89 -8.75
C ASP A 760 4.00 28.54 -8.35
N GLU A 761 4.71 27.90 -9.28
CA GLU A 761 5.49 26.68 -9.04
C GLU A 761 6.88 26.79 -9.71
N PRO A 762 7.96 26.28 -9.08
CA PRO A 762 9.32 26.40 -9.63
C PRO A 762 9.51 25.83 -11.04
N GLY A 763 8.65 24.87 -11.42
CA GLY A 763 8.66 24.20 -12.71
C GLY A 763 8.17 25.04 -13.89
N PHE A 764 7.41 26.11 -13.65
CA PHE A 764 6.97 27.02 -14.71
C PHE A 764 7.95 28.18 -14.86
N LYS A 765 8.24 28.56 -16.11
CA LYS A 765 9.16 29.64 -16.45
C LYS A 765 8.46 30.61 -17.39
N ALA A 766 8.47 31.88 -17.05
CA ALA A 766 7.94 32.94 -17.88
C ALA A 766 8.77 34.21 -17.71
N ARG A 767 8.65 35.12 -18.68
CA ARG A 767 9.19 36.48 -18.56
C ARG A 767 8.10 37.42 -18.03
N PHE A 768 8.52 38.49 -17.36
CA PHE A 768 7.60 39.41 -16.69
C PHE A 768 7.82 40.84 -17.17
N LYS A 769 6.72 41.59 -17.29
CA LYS A 769 6.66 43.04 -17.26
C LYS A 769 5.77 43.43 -16.09
N ILE A 770 6.30 44.21 -15.17
CA ILE A 770 5.57 44.63 -13.96
C ILE A 770 5.44 46.15 -13.99
N SER A 771 4.25 46.65 -13.71
CA SER A 771 3.94 48.07 -13.55
C SER A 771 3.31 48.29 -12.18
N ILE A 772 3.87 49.22 -11.40
CA ILE A 772 3.36 49.57 -10.07
C ILE A 772 2.97 51.05 -10.10
N ALA A 773 1.68 51.31 -9.97
CA ALA A 773 1.15 52.65 -9.78
C ALA A 773 1.33 53.07 -8.32
N ARG A 774 1.74 54.33 -8.14
CA ARG A 774 2.08 54.94 -6.85
C ARG A 774 1.82 56.45 -6.92
N THR A 775 1.68 57.09 -5.77
CA THR A 775 1.65 58.55 -5.66
C THR A 775 3.01 59.18 -5.98
N GLU A 776 3.00 60.46 -6.36
CA GLU A 776 4.20 61.19 -6.84
C GLU A 776 5.32 61.27 -5.79
N ASP A 777 4.97 61.27 -4.51
CA ASP A 777 5.88 61.32 -3.36
C ASP A 777 6.54 59.95 -3.04
N ARG A 778 6.20 58.89 -3.78
CA ARG A 778 6.71 57.52 -3.56
C ARG A 778 7.59 57.04 -4.70
N HIS A 779 8.49 56.12 -4.37
CA HIS A 779 9.35 55.43 -5.35
C HIS A 779 8.97 53.94 -5.45
N ALA A 780 8.99 53.39 -6.66
CA ALA A 780 8.91 51.94 -6.89
C ALA A 780 10.31 51.41 -7.21
N LEU A 781 10.70 50.33 -6.55
CA LEU A 781 11.97 49.65 -6.76
C LEU A 781 11.71 48.21 -7.21
N SER A 782 12.54 47.71 -8.12
CA SER A 782 12.46 46.35 -8.63
C SER A 782 13.87 45.78 -8.80
N ASN A 783 13.98 44.46 -8.74
CA ASN A 783 15.17 43.74 -9.18
C ASN A 783 15.33 43.73 -10.72
N MET A 784 14.34 44.24 -11.46
CA MET A 784 14.39 44.44 -12.91
C MET A 784 14.76 45.88 -13.29
N PRO A 785 15.40 46.11 -14.45
CA PRO A 785 15.65 47.45 -14.96
C PRO A 785 14.36 48.25 -15.16
N LEU A 786 14.36 49.52 -14.74
CA LEU A 786 13.28 50.46 -15.04
C LEU A 786 13.21 50.69 -16.56
N LEU A 787 12.03 50.46 -17.15
CA LEU A 787 11.79 50.74 -18.57
C LEU A 787 11.29 52.18 -18.77
N THR A 788 10.18 52.54 -18.12
CA THR A 788 9.58 53.88 -18.12
C THR A 788 8.92 54.18 -16.78
N SER A 789 8.70 55.45 -16.47
CA SER A 789 7.91 55.93 -15.33
C SER A 789 7.13 57.14 -15.82
N ASP A 790 5.86 56.94 -16.12
CA ASP A 790 4.99 57.92 -16.76
C ASP A 790 3.84 58.30 -15.81
N GLU A 791 3.32 59.52 -15.90
CA GLU A 791 2.09 59.92 -15.19
C GLU A 791 0.89 59.18 -15.78
N MET A 792 -0.01 58.71 -14.91
CA MET A 792 -1.17 57.87 -15.27
C MET A 792 -2.42 58.67 -15.60
#